data_AF-A0A3D2J636-F1
#
_entry.id   AF-A0A3D2J636-F1
#
_cell.length_a   1.000
_cell.length_b   1.000
_cell.length_c   1.000
_cell.angle_alpha   90.00
_cell.angle_beta   90.00
_cell.angle_gamma   90.00
#
_symmetry.space_group_name_H-M   'P 1'
#
loop_
_entity.id
_entity.type
_entity.pdbx_description
1 polymer ?
#
loop_
_entity_poly.entity_id
_entity_poly.type
_entity_poly.pdbx_seq_one_letter_code
_entity_poly.pdbx_strand_id
1 'polypeptide(L)'
;MARSPQTMPVPEKTRSSARIARPPSSPTLGSTVVLARWRLQRTLGMLFVTGIGMIAAVLIVCAVPLYSQVSTTAGLHSIFTATPDSPTMDIHATMAGLSSSIVNEVNKRIAAIPQNTIVPYTSGSVQFSIQSQGFNIAVPKQANAATSLTISGYSMNQAASHIHLLEGNLPQSTSKNLQVLLTQQTAQQLKVHVGSLIYIKFNAFTAQDISDTSEYVIDQNLPLLVSGIYTPSTTNDYFWHGTTLDPVLAKRESPASIYYFHAIASNDGILAAVDSTIQHLNKSQTNGVVFTSLFSELYWYYRLDPSKFSISNVDNLSNNLATVQSRIADNYGKVITAPDYPYIETAVTEGALLSTYQGPGTLDLFRNRVDVAQIPVTILMVEVVALVLFFVSMMAELLVERQFDSIAVLRSRGASRRQIFGSFVTQSVGLGVIAFIIGPILALITVLLLIQATLGANGQSALNVITGHPLSIVLFLAAYAAIAVVVAILAMSFSTFRAVSFDVLAIRRESARSTTRPFWQRLNLDILAIIVALTGYGISIYLNNLQGLDAQTRVLVQAPLSLIAPTFLVLAGVLLLLRLFPLLLRLGALIATRGRGAPAVLALGQMARAPRQSVRMALLLALASAFAIFALVFTASQAQHVLDIAAYQVGSDFSGTILSATSQTAFQKQQTMLQHIPGIASVTMGYKDNYQTNSANPSPVTMLAVDANTFAQTAIWNVPGVNLSSLMQQLVAQRQSAVSNDAVAVLVDSLTWSRLDLSPGAKFSVQV
;
A
#
# COMPACT_ATOMS: atom_id res chain seq x y z
N MET A 1 92.95 15.98 -60.41
CA MET A 1 94.14 15.28 -59.89
C MET A 1 93.66 14.26 -58.87
N ALA A 2 93.73 12.98 -59.24
CA ALA A 2 93.25 11.83 -58.48
C ALA A 2 94.44 11.04 -57.93
N ARG A 3 94.25 10.31 -56.83
CA ARG A 3 94.86 8.99 -56.65
C ARG A 3 93.98 8.09 -55.79
N SER A 4 93.70 6.95 -56.39
CA SER A 4 92.92 5.79 -55.98
C SER A 4 93.61 4.89 -54.94
N PRO A 5 92.86 4.15 -54.11
CA PRO A 5 93.32 2.93 -53.46
C PRO A 5 92.69 1.66 -54.05
N GLN A 6 93.48 0.58 -54.01
CA GLN A 6 93.24 -0.76 -54.54
C GLN A 6 92.21 -1.58 -53.76
N THR A 7 91.53 -2.46 -54.49
CA THR A 7 90.58 -3.51 -54.09
C THR A 7 91.26 -4.89 -53.94
N MET A 8 90.81 -5.73 -53.00
CA MET A 8 90.58 -7.20 -53.16
C MET A 8 89.99 -7.85 -51.88
N PRO A 9 89.40 -9.08 -51.92
CA PRO A 9 88.00 -9.30 -51.56
C PRO A 9 87.70 -10.29 -50.40
N VAL A 10 86.39 -10.46 -50.18
CA VAL A 10 85.61 -11.13 -49.11
C VAL A 10 85.82 -12.66 -49.03
N PRO A 11 85.56 -13.29 -47.85
CA PRO A 11 84.46 -14.25 -47.80
C PRO A 11 83.57 -14.16 -46.54
N GLU A 12 82.26 -14.20 -46.80
CA GLU A 12 81.23 -15.01 -46.16
C GLU A 12 81.25 -15.17 -44.62
N LYS A 13 80.35 -14.45 -43.93
CA LYS A 13 79.93 -14.79 -42.55
C LYS A 13 78.46 -15.20 -42.53
N THR A 14 78.30 -16.45 -42.13
CA THR A 14 77.09 -17.22 -41.86
C THR A 14 76.11 -16.50 -40.92
N ARG A 15 74.82 -16.58 -41.29
CA ARG A 15 73.67 -16.21 -40.46
C ARG A 15 73.63 -17.08 -39.19
N SER A 16 73.74 -16.46 -38.02
CA SER A 16 73.29 -17.03 -36.75
C SER A 16 72.09 -16.22 -36.25
N SER A 17 70.92 -16.85 -36.31
CA SER A 17 69.66 -16.35 -35.77
C SER A 17 69.66 -16.42 -34.24
N ALA A 18 70.10 -15.35 -33.58
CA ALA A 18 69.89 -15.19 -32.15
C ALA A 18 68.45 -14.72 -31.88
N ARG A 19 67.58 -15.68 -31.53
CA ARG A 19 66.27 -15.42 -30.91
C ARG A 19 66.50 -14.54 -29.67
N ILE A 20 66.03 -13.30 -29.71
CA ILE A 20 65.84 -12.49 -28.50
C ILE A 20 64.74 -13.16 -27.69
N ALA A 21 65.13 -13.81 -26.59
CA ALA A 21 64.21 -14.38 -25.62
C ALA A 21 63.35 -13.25 -25.04
N ARG A 22 62.03 -13.33 -25.26
CA ARG A 22 61.05 -12.55 -24.49
C ARG A 22 61.17 -13.00 -23.02
N PRO A 23 61.28 -12.08 -22.05
CA PRO A 23 61.27 -12.49 -20.65
C PRO A 23 59.91 -13.12 -20.31
N PRO A 24 59.88 -14.11 -19.41
CA PRO A 24 58.63 -14.77 -19.03
C PRO A 24 57.73 -13.76 -18.33
N SER A 25 56.48 -13.66 -18.79
CA SER A 25 55.41 -12.96 -18.09
C SER A 25 55.09 -13.71 -16.79
N SER A 26 55.79 -13.36 -15.71
CA SER A 26 55.47 -13.83 -14.36
C SER A 26 54.15 -13.19 -13.88
N PRO A 27 53.41 -13.82 -12.96
CA PRO A 27 52.08 -13.37 -12.58
C PRO A 27 52.18 -12.03 -11.83
N THR A 28 51.75 -10.97 -12.51
CA THR A 28 51.82 -9.57 -12.04
C THR A 28 51.11 -9.30 -10.71
N LEU A 29 50.21 -10.20 -10.30
CA LEU A 29 49.42 -10.16 -9.06
C LEU A 29 50.28 -10.01 -7.79
N GLY A 30 51.42 -10.69 -7.67
CA GLY A 30 52.24 -10.65 -6.46
C GLY A 30 52.87 -9.29 -6.21
N SER A 31 53.39 -8.66 -7.26
CA SER A 31 54.06 -7.34 -7.17
C SER A 31 53.11 -6.22 -6.77
N THR A 32 51.86 -6.27 -7.24
CA THR A 32 50.83 -5.26 -6.94
C THR A 32 50.35 -5.33 -5.49
N VAL A 33 50.27 -6.54 -4.91
CA VAL A 33 49.84 -6.74 -3.52
C VAL A 33 50.91 -6.28 -2.52
N VAL A 34 52.19 -6.55 -2.80
CA VAL A 34 53.31 -6.09 -1.96
C VAL A 34 53.41 -4.57 -1.95
N LEU A 35 53.26 -3.92 -3.12
CA LEU A 35 53.21 -2.47 -3.23
C LEU A 35 52.01 -1.87 -2.48
N ALA A 36 50.84 -2.50 -2.54
CA ALA A 36 49.65 -2.07 -1.81
C ALA A 36 49.86 -2.13 -0.28
N ARG A 37 50.50 -3.19 0.23
CA ARG A 37 50.77 -3.39 1.67
C ARG A 37 51.73 -2.35 2.25
N TRP A 38 52.85 -2.08 1.56
CA TRP A 38 53.82 -1.07 2.01
C TRP A 38 53.19 0.34 2.07
N ARG A 39 52.30 0.62 1.11
CA ARG A 39 51.58 1.89 1.02
C ARG A 39 50.49 2.04 2.08
N LEU A 40 49.85 0.95 2.47
CA LEU A 40 48.80 0.91 3.49
C LEU A 40 49.26 1.60 4.79
N GLN A 41 50.47 1.29 5.26
CA GLN A 41 51.01 1.84 6.52
C GLN A 41 51.17 3.37 6.51
N ARG A 42 51.48 3.98 5.36
CA ARG A 42 51.66 5.43 5.24
C ARG A 42 50.37 6.21 4.99
N THR A 43 49.30 5.52 4.59
CA THR A 43 48.07 6.16 4.07
C THR A 43 46.79 5.71 4.79
N LEU A 44 46.96 4.95 5.88
CA LEU A 44 45.89 4.39 6.72
C LEU A 44 44.80 5.39 7.08
N GLY A 45 45.16 6.61 7.51
CA GLY A 45 44.16 7.62 7.92
C GLY A 45 43.25 8.06 6.76
N MET A 46 43.77 8.19 5.55
CA MET A 46 42.95 8.57 4.39
C MET A 46 42.14 7.38 3.85
N LEU A 47 42.74 6.18 3.85
CA LEU A 47 42.05 4.94 3.50
C LEU A 47 40.89 4.65 4.46
N PHE A 48 41.04 4.97 5.74
CA PHE A 48 40.00 4.86 6.75
C PHE A 48 38.80 5.76 6.43
N VAL A 49 39.03 7.03 6.08
CA VAL A 49 37.95 7.97 5.70
C VAL A 49 37.23 7.51 4.42
N THR A 50 37.97 7.06 3.40
CA THR A 50 37.34 6.48 2.20
C THR A 50 36.57 5.20 2.51
N GLY A 51 37.09 4.38 3.44
CA GLY A 51 36.44 3.17 3.92
C GLY A 51 35.12 3.46 4.62
N ILE A 52 35.08 4.48 5.49
CA ILE A 52 33.84 4.95 6.11
C ILE A 52 32.84 5.40 5.04
N GLY A 53 33.27 6.17 4.04
CA GLY A 53 32.40 6.59 2.94
C GLY A 53 31.81 5.41 2.16
N MET A 54 32.62 4.38 1.92
CA MET A 54 32.19 3.14 1.25
C MET A 54 31.22 2.33 2.12
N ILE A 55 31.50 2.21 3.43
CA ILE A 55 30.59 1.56 4.39
C ILE A 55 29.26 2.30 4.45
N ALA A 56 29.28 3.64 4.52
CA ALA A 56 28.07 4.46 4.50
C ALA A 56 27.27 4.26 3.21
N ALA A 57 27.93 4.13 2.05
CA ALA A 57 27.28 3.83 0.77
C ALA A 57 26.51 2.52 0.83
N VAL A 58 27.18 1.45 1.25
CA VAL A 58 26.59 0.11 1.36
C VAL A 58 25.48 0.10 2.40
N LEU A 59 25.70 0.75 3.55
CA LEU A 59 24.71 0.91 4.60
C LEU A 59 23.42 1.51 4.05
N ILE A 60 23.50 2.66 3.37
CA ILE A 60 22.30 3.34 2.84
C ILE A 60 21.61 2.48 1.77
N VAL A 61 22.36 1.91 0.84
CA VAL A 61 21.80 1.06 -0.23
C VAL A 61 21.09 -0.17 0.33
N CYS A 62 21.56 -0.72 1.46
CA CYS A 62 20.90 -1.83 2.15
C CYS A 62 19.76 -1.39 3.08
N ALA A 63 19.90 -0.23 3.74
CA ALA A 63 18.95 0.26 4.73
C ALA A 63 17.62 0.68 4.10
N VAL A 64 17.66 1.35 2.93
CA VAL A 64 16.45 1.83 2.25
C VAL A 64 15.48 0.70 1.89
N PRO A 65 15.86 -0.35 1.14
CA PRO A 65 14.94 -1.44 0.80
C PRO A 65 14.46 -2.21 2.04
N LEU A 66 15.32 -2.39 3.05
CA LEU A 66 14.95 -3.07 4.29
C LEU A 66 13.92 -2.27 5.09
N TYR A 67 14.17 -0.97 5.29
CA TYR A 67 13.24 -0.08 5.97
C TYR A 67 11.92 0.03 5.21
N SER A 68 11.99 0.14 3.88
CA SER A 68 10.81 0.15 3.02
C SER A 68 9.97 -1.12 3.23
N GLN A 69 10.59 -2.31 3.17
CA GLN A 69 9.87 -3.58 3.32
C GLN A 69 9.17 -3.71 4.68
N VAL A 70 9.82 -3.26 5.75
CA VAL A 70 9.24 -3.36 7.10
C VAL A 70 8.20 -2.28 7.36
N SER A 71 8.43 -1.05 6.92
CA SER A 71 7.47 0.05 7.07
C SER A 71 6.20 -0.19 6.25
N THR A 72 6.30 -0.70 5.03
CA THR A 72 5.12 -1.07 4.23
C THR A 72 4.41 -2.29 4.81
N THR A 73 5.13 -3.27 5.36
CA THR A 73 4.50 -4.40 6.05
C THR A 73 3.77 -3.95 7.33
N ALA A 74 4.36 -3.02 8.09
CA ALA A 74 3.69 -2.40 9.22
C ALA A 74 2.44 -1.61 8.81
N GLY A 75 2.52 -0.89 7.68
CA GLY A 75 1.36 -0.24 7.07
C GLY A 75 0.27 -1.25 6.71
N LEU A 76 0.62 -2.39 6.13
CA LEU A 76 -0.30 -3.48 5.84
C LEU A 76 -0.94 -4.04 7.13
N HIS A 77 -0.15 -4.30 8.17
CA HIS A 77 -0.67 -4.76 9.47
C HIS A 77 -1.59 -3.73 10.12
N SER A 78 -1.34 -2.43 9.93
CA SER A 78 -2.23 -1.37 10.43
C SER A 78 -3.61 -1.43 9.79
N ILE A 79 -3.71 -1.85 8.52
CA ILE A 79 -5.00 -2.07 7.86
C ILE A 79 -5.74 -3.25 8.49
N PHE A 80 -5.05 -4.38 8.67
CA PHE A 80 -5.63 -5.55 9.32
C PHE A 80 -6.08 -5.32 10.78
N THR A 81 -5.58 -4.28 11.44
CA THR A 81 -5.87 -3.96 12.84
C THR A 81 -6.68 -2.68 13.03
N ALA A 82 -7.12 -2.05 11.93
CA ALA A 82 -7.85 -0.78 11.98
C ALA A 82 -9.21 -0.92 12.66
N THR A 83 -9.95 -1.98 12.34
CA THR A 83 -11.22 -2.35 12.97
C THR A 83 -11.23 -3.86 13.29
N PRO A 84 -12.10 -4.34 14.21
CA PRO A 84 -12.22 -5.77 14.51
C PRO A 84 -12.53 -6.63 13.28
N ASP A 85 -13.26 -6.09 12.31
CA ASP A 85 -13.66 -6.78 11.06
C ASP A 85 -12.70 -6.53 9.89
N SER A 86 -11.69 -5.67 10.06
CA SER A 86 -10.69 -5.45 9.01
C SER A 86 -9.96 -6.72 8.56
N PRO A 87 -9.57 -7.66 9.45
CA PRO A 87 -8.91 -8.89 9.06
C PRO A 87 -9.89 -10.03 8.72
N THR A 88 -11.19 -9.78 8.73
CA THR A 88 -12.19 -10.81 8.45
C THR A 88 -12.62 -10.76 6.98
N MET A 89 -12.57 -11.92 6.35
CA MET A 89 -13.30 -12.22 5.14
C MET A 89 -14.41 -13.18 5.53
N ASP A 90 -15.62 -12.96 5.05
CA ASP A 90 -16.71 -13.90 5.25
C ASP A 90 -17.31 -14.37 3.93
N ILE A 91 -17.86 -15.57 3.98
CA ILE A 91 -18.75 -16.08 2.95
C ILE A 91 -20.14 -16.08 3.57
N HIS A 92 -21.06 -15.38 2.92
CA HIS A 92 -22.45 -15.31 3.32
C HIS A 92 -23.28 -16.06 2.28
N ALA A 93 -23.99 -17.10 2.71
CA ALA A 93 -24.92 -17.84 1.87
C ALA A 93 -26.36 -17.72 2.38
N THR A 94 -27.27 -17.48 1.46
CA THR A 94 -28.72 -17.47 1.68
C THR A 94 -29.31 -18.79 1.17
N MET A 95 -30.15 -19.40 2.00
CA MET A 95 -30.68 -20.74 1.82
C MET A 95 -32.21 -20.69 1.72
N ALA A 96 -32.78 -21.45 0.77
CA ALA A 96 -34.23 -21.60 0.66
C ALA A 96 -34.81 -22.48 1.79
N GLY A 97 -33.97 -23.28 2.44
CA GLY A 97 -34.32 -24.00 3.66
C GLY A 97 -33.13 -24.66 4.34
N LEU A 98 -33.34 -25.07 5.59
CA LEU A 98 -32.28 -25.57 6.46
C LEU A 98 -32.62 -26.93 7.07
N SER A 99 -31.61 -27.78 7.24
CA SER A 99 -31.64 -28.99 8.07
C SER A 99 -30.20 -29.42 8.38
N SER A 100 -30.00 -30.34 9.33
CA SER A 100 -28.65 -30.85 9.63
C SER A 100 -27.95 -31.46 8.41
N SER A 101 -28.69 -32.17 7.54
CA SER A 101 -28.12 -32.79 6.33
C SER A 101 -27.73 -31.74 5.28
N ILE A 102 -28.60 -30.74 5.07
CA ILE A 102 -28.33 -29.62 4.16
C ILE A 102 -27.08 -28.87 4.61
N VAL A 103 -27.00 -28.46 5.88
CA VAL A 103 -25.84 -27.70 6.38
C VAL A 103 -24.55 -28.51 6.27
N ASN A 104 -24.58 -29.81 6.54
CA ASN A 104 -23.41 -30.67 6.35
C ASN A 104 -22.96 -30.74 4.89
N GLU A 105 -23.89 -30.77 3.93
CA GLU A 105 -23.57 -30.77 2.50
C GLU A 105 -23.07 -29.40 2.02
N VAL A 106 -23.72 -28.31 2.45
CA VAL A 106 -23.30 -26.94 2.14
C VAL A 106 -21.89 -26.69 2.68
N ASN A 107 -21.61 -27.10 3.92
CA ASN A 107 -20.28 -27.00 4.51
C ASN A 107 -19.22 -27.74 3.68
N LYS A 108 -19.52 -28.94 3.15
CA LYS A 108 -18.58 -29.66 2.28
C LYS A 108 -18.29 -28.92 0.97
N ARG A 109 -19.30 -28.26 0.38
CA ARG A 109 -19.16 -27.57 -0.91
C ARG A 109 -18.53 -26.19 -0.79
N ILE A 110 -19.01 -25.37 0.16
CA ILE A 110 -18.56 -23.98 0.33
C ILE A 110 -17.23 -23.93 1.07
N ALA A 111 -17.08 -24.63 2.20
CA ALA A 111 -15.85 -24.53 3.00
C ALA A 111 -14.62 -25.13 2.29
N ALA A 112 -14.82 -26.00 1.29
CA ALA A 112 -13.74 -26.55 0.47
C ALA A 112 -13.06 -25.50 -0.43
N ILE A 113 -13.76 -24.43 -0.82
CA ILE A 113 -13.24 -23.41 -1.74
C ILE A 113 -12.07 -22.63 -1.11
N PRO A 114 -12.18 -22.05 0.10
CA PRO A 114 -11.09 -21.33 0.74
C PRO A 114 -10.06 -22.24 1.45
N GLN A 115 -10.32 -23.56 1.56
CA GLN A 115 -9.52 -24.49 2.38
C GLN A 115 -8.04 -24.54 2.00
N ASN A 116 -7.72 -24.49 0.71
CA ASN A 116 -6.32 -24.58 0.21
C ASN A 116 -5.72 -23.21 -0.15
N THR A 117 -6.51 -22.14 -0.10
CA THR A 117 -6.11 -20.80 -0.57
C THR A 117 -5.99 -19.82 0.59
N ILE A 118 -7.00 -19.72 1.46
CA ILE A 118 -7.10 -18.71 2.52
C ILE A 118 -6.85 -19.30 3.90
N VAL A 119 -7.39 -20.49 4.19
CA VAL A 119 -7.27 -21.14 5.52
C VAL A 119 -5.83 -21.31 6.02
N PRO A 120 -4.80 -21.59 5.19
CA PRO A 120 -3.41 -21.63 5.68
C PRO A 120 -2.96 -20.31 6.33
N TYR A 121 -3.57 -19.20 5.94
CA TYR A 121 -3.25 -17.86 6.40
C TYR A 121 -4.18 -17.34 7.51
N THR A 122 -5.14 -18.14 7.98
CA THR A 122 -6.02 -17.74 9.09
C THR A 122 -5.42 -18.07 10.45
N SER A 123 -5.88 -17.38 11.50
CA SER A 123 -5.59 -17.72 12.90
C SER A 123 -6.78 -18.44 13.51
N GLY A 124 -6.58 -19.68 13.96
CA GLY A 124 -7.63 -20.46 14.62
C GLY A 124 -8.59 -21.19 13.68
N SER A 125 -9.70 -21.67 14.25
CA SER A 125 -10.75 -22.36 13.50
C SER A 125 -11.72 -21.37 12.87
N VAL A 126 -12.26 -21.73 11.70
CA VAL A 126 -13.31 -20.95 11.01
C VAL A 126 -14.52 -20.84 11.93
N GLN A 127 -15.03 -19.62 12.12
CA GLN A 127 -16.25 -19.38 12.88
C GLN A 127 -17.43 -19.57 11.93
N PHE A 128 -18.22 -20.60 12.18
CA PHE A 128 -19.45 -20.88 11.45
C PHE A 128 -20.64 -20.38 12.26
N SER A 129 -21.55 -19.64 11.62
CA SER A 129 -22.74 -19.10 12.26
C SER A 129 -23.97 -19.32 11.39
N ILE A 130 -25.06 -19.75 12.04
CA ILE A 130 -26.39 -19.87 11.44
C ILE A 130 -27.22 -18.70 11.96
N GLN A 131 -27.72 -17.82 11.11
CA GLN A 131 -28.45 -16.63 11.52
C GLN A 131 -29.86 -16.59 10.92
N SER A 132 -30.81 -16.07 11.70
CA SER A 132 -32.18 -15.79 11.24
C SER A 132 -32.29 -14.35 10.70
N GLN A 133 -33.22 -14.08 9.79
CA GLN A 133 -33.53 -12.70 9.37
C GLN A 133 -34.36 -11.88 10.38
N GLY A 134 -34.63 -12.42 11.56
CA GLY A 134 -35.35 -11.77 12.65
C GLY A 134 -36.81 -12.22 12.74
N PHE A 135 -37.25 -12.58 13.94
CA PHE A 135 -38.58 -13.12 14.18
C PHE A 135 -39.46 -12.19 14.99
N ASN A 136 -40.75 -12.20 14.70
CA ASN A 136 -41.73 -11.56 15.56
C ASN A 136 -41.88 -12.33 16.88
N ILE A 137 -41.71 -11.65 18.01
CA ILE A 137 -41.91 -12.25 19.33
C ILE A 137 -43.42 -12.33 19.62
N ALA A 138 -43.95 -13.54 19.74
CA ALA A 138 -45.34 -13.79 20.13
C ALA A 138 -45.56 -13.56 21.63
N VAL A 139 -44.62 -14.00 22.47
CA VAL A 139 -44.65 -13.88 23.93
C VAL A 139 -43.21 -13.72 24.43
N PRO A 140 -42.91 -12.73 25.29
CA PRO A 140 -43.81 -11.69 25.81
C PRO A 140 -44.17 -10.63 24.76
N LYS A 141 -45.44 -10.21 24.70
CA LYS A 141 -45.85 -9.07 23.85
C LYS A 141 -45.44 -7.77 24.51
N GLN A 142 -44.79 -6.88 23.77
CA GLN A 142 -44.58 -5.51 24.20
C GLN A 142 -45.78 -4.64 23.82
N ALA A 143 -46.24 -3.80 24.76
CA ALA A 143 -47.47 -3.03 24.60
C ALA A 143 -47.36 -1.89 23.57
N ASN A 144 -46.17 -1.31 23.37
CA ASN A 144 -45.97 -0.04 22.66
C ASN A 144 -44.94 -0.10 21.52
N ALA A 145 -44.43 -1.29 21.18
CA ALA A 145 -43.42 -1.46 20.15
C ALA A 145 -43.55 -2.84 19.50
N ALA A 146 -43.32 -2.90 18.19
CA ALA A 146 -43.09 -4.16 17.50
C ALA A 146 -41.70 -4.70 17.91
N THR A 147 -41.54 -6.00 17.85
CA THR A 147 -40.32 -6.67 18.33
C THR A 147 -39.82 -7.62 17.26
N SER A 148 -38.53 -7.52 16.95
CA SER A 148 -37.82 -8.47 16.10
C SER A 148 -36.72 -9.10 16.94
N LEU A 149 -36.68 -10.43 16.99
CA LEU A 149 -35.63 -11.20 17.65
C LEU A 149 -34.80 -11.93 16.60
N THR A 150 -33.56 -11.50 16.43
CA THR A 150 -32.57 -12.21 15.64
C THR A 150 -31.89 -13.26 16.51
N ILE A 151 -31.87 -14.50 16.04
CA ILE A 151 -31.17 -15.60 16.69
C ILE A 151 -29.93 -15.92 15.86
N SER A 152 -28.76 -15.85 16.50
CA SER A 152 -27.48 -16.19 15.88
C SER A 152 -26.89 -17.41 16.58
N GLY A 153 -26.68 -18.46 15.79
CA GLY A 153 -26.02 -19.70 16.19
C GLY A 153 -24.51 -19.55 16.16
N TYR A 154 -23.83 -20.11 17.16
CA TYR A 154 -22.38 -20.25 17.16
C TYR A 154 -21.96 -21.59 17.77
N SER A 155 -20.70 -21.96 17.59
CA SER A 155 -20.09 -23.04 18.38
C SER A 155 -19.90 -22.58 19.82
N MET A 156 -20.59 -23.21 20.77
CA MET A 156 -20.48 -22.83 22.20
C MET A 156 -19.07 -23.04 22.75
N ASN A 157 -18.30 -23.97 22.19
CA ASN A 157 -16.90 -24.17 22.57
C ASN A 157 -16.03 -22.95 22.21
N GLN A 158 -16.31 -22.29 21.09
CA GLN A 158 -15.62 -21.07 20.68
C GLN A 158 -16.19 -19.85 21.41
N ALA A 159 -17.52 -19.73 21.50
CA ALA A 159 -18.18 -18.57 22.10
C ALA A 159 -17.93 -18.45 23.62
N ALA A 160 -17.71 -19.56 24.34
CA ALA A 160 -17.54 -19.55 25.79
C ALA A 160 -16.43 -18.61 26.29
N SER A 161 -15.31 -18.45 25.55
CA SER A 161 -14.23 -17.53 25.94
C SER A 161 -14.57 -16.05 25.73
N HIS A 162 -15.61 -15.76 24.95
CA HIS A 162 -16.05 -14.41 24.57
C HIS A 162 -17.29 -13.94 25.35
N ILE A 163 -17.72 -14.75 26.33
CA ILE A 163 -18.94 -14.56 27.11
C ILE A 163 -18.60 -14.55 28.61
N HIS A 164 -19.03 -13.51 29.32
CA HIS A 164 -19.14 -13.54 30.77
C HIS A 164 -20.59 -13.82 31.16
N LEU A 165 -20.82 -15.03 31.68
CA LEU A 165 -22.14 -15.46 32.12
C LEU A 165 -22.46 -14.83 33.48
N LEU A 166 -23.58 -14.12 33.55
CA LEU A 166 -24.08 -13.52 34.78
C LEU A 166 -24.97 -14.50 35.55
N GLU A 167 -25.84 -15.21 34.83
CA GLU A 167 -26.78 -16.17 35.39
C GLU A 167 -27.03 -17.32 34.41
N GLY A 168 -27.32 -18.51 34.93
CA GLY A 168 -27.72 -19.69 34.14
C GLY A 168 -26.55 -20.52 33.59
N ASN A 169 -26.76 -21.14 32.42
CA ASN A 169 -25.79 -22.00 31.72
C ASN A 169 -25.73 -21.68 30.21
N LEU A 170 -24.62 -22.04 29.58
CA LEU A 170 -24.50 -21.99 28.11
C LEU A 170 -25.52 -22.93 27.44
N PRO A 171 -26.08 -22.56 26.26
CA PRO A 171 -27.04 -23.35 25.52
C PRO A 171 -26.55 -24.75 25.21
N GLN A 172 -27.37 -25.75 25.51
CA GLN A 172 -27.13 -27.15 25.18
C GLN A 172 -27.96 -27.61 23.98
N SER A 173 -27.36 -28.44 23.14
CA SER A 173 -27.95 -28.90 21.87
C SER A 173 -28.96 -30.05 22.04
N THR A 174 -29.03 -30.66 23.22
CA THR A 174 -29.87 -31.85 23.52
C THR A 174 -31.19 -31.51 24.24
N SER A 175 -31.49 -30.23 24.43
CA SER A 175 -32.69 -29.80 25.15
C SER A 175 -33.94 -29.93 24.28
N LYS A 176 -35.09 -30.15 24.93
CA LYS A 176 -36.41 -30.25 24.27
C LYS A 176 -36.80 -28.95 23.55
N ASN A 177 -36.42 -27.81 24.12
CA ASN A 177 -36.67 -26.48 23.55
C ASN A 177 -35.33 -25.85 23.16
N LEU A 178 -35.33 -25.00 22.13
CA LEU A 178 -34.12 -24.29 21.72
C LEU A 178 -33.64 -23.37 22.86
N GLN A 179 -32.46 -23.65 23.40
CA GLN A 179 -31.87 -22.83 24.46
C GLN A 179 -31.20 -21.60 23.87
N VAL A 180 -31.45 -20.45 24.50
CA VAL A 180 -30.90 -19.15 24.07
C VAL A 180 -30.26 -18.39 25.23
N LEU A 181 -29.19 -17.67 24.92
CA LEU A 181 -28.59 -16.65 25.78
C LEU A 181 -29.05 -15.27 25.35
N LEU A 182 -29.31 -14.42 26.34
CA LEU A 182 -29.71 -13.03 26.14
C LEU A 182 -28.72 -12.10 26.84
N THR A 183 -28.49 -10.92 26.27
CA THR A 183 -27.75 -9.89 27.00
C THR A 183 -28.57 -9.43 28.21
N GLN A 184 -27.90 -8.92 29.25
CA GLN A 184 -28.57 -8.39 30.44
C GLN A 184 -29.64 -7.34 30.08
N GLN A 185 -29.33 -6.46 29.13
CA GLN A 185 -30.25 -5.42 28.68
C GLN A 185 -31.45 -6.01 27.93
N THR A 186 -31.24 -7.03 27.08
CA THR A 186 -32.32 -7.75 26.39
C THR A 186 -33.26 -8.43 27.39
N ALA A 187 -32.72 -9.12 28.40
CA ALA A 187 -33.50 -9.78 29.43
C ALA A 187 -34.36 -8.80 30.24
N GLN A 188 -33.79 -7.65 30.62
CA GLN A 188 -34.52 -6.58 31.33
C GLN A 188 -35.64 -5.96 30.47
N GLN A 189 -35.38 -5.66 29.20
CA GLN A 189 -36.36 -5.06 28.30
C GLN A 189 -37.51 -5.99 27.95
N LEU A 190 -37.24 -7.30 27.81
CA LEU A 190 -38.26 -8.32 27.62
C LEU A 190 -38.93 -8.75 28.94
N LYS A 191 -38.40 -8.33 30.10
CA LYS A 191 -38.85 -8.76 31.44
C LYS A 191 -38.83 -10.28 31.61
N VAL A 192 -37.74 -10.90 31.15
CA VAL A 192 -37.53 -12.35 31.22
C VAL A 192 -36.34 -12.68 32.12
N HIS A 193 -36.38 -13.86 32.72
CA HIS A 193 -35.32 -14.40 33.59
C HIS A 193 -34.87 -15.77 33.08
N VAL A 194 -33.76 -16.30 33.59
CA VAL A 194 -33.32 -17.68 33.30
C VAL A 194 -34.46 -18.66 33.60
N GLY A 195 -34.74 -19.57 32.66
CA GLY A 195 -35.86 -20.50 32.68
C GLY A 195 -37.16 -20.00 32.02
N SER A 196 -37.22 -18.71 31.64
CA SER A 196 -38.39 -18.17 30.93
C SER A 196 -38.50 -18.73 29.51
N LEU A 197 -39.73 -18.82 29.00
CA LEU A 197 -40.01 -19.20 27.61
C LEU A 197 -40.39 -17.97 26.77
N ILE A 198 -39.69 -17.80 25.66
CA ILE A 198 -40.01 -16.82 24.62
C ILE A 198 -40.59 -17.59 23.43
N TYR A 199 -41.71 -17.14 22.89
CA TYR A 199 -42.31 -17.77 21.71
C TYR A 199 -42.10 -16.88 20.51
N ILE A 200 -41.50 -17.40 19.45
CA ILE A 200 -41.36 -16.70 18.17
C ILE A 200 -42.27 -17.32 17.11
N LYS A 201 -42.75 -16.48 16.18
CA LYS A 201 -43.52 -16.92 15.02
C LYS A 201 -42.63 -17.11 13.81
N PHE A 202 -42.87 -18.16 13.06
CA PHE A 202 -42.21 -18.39 11.78
C PHE A 202 -43.14 -19.11 10.81
N ASN A 203 -42.75 -19.07 9.53
CA ASN A 203 -43.50 -19.64 8.43
C ASN A 203 -42.76 -20.88 7.91
N ALA A 204 -43.49 -21.98 7.81
CA ALA A 204 -43.05 -23.18 7.10
C ALA A 204 -43.81 -23.32 5.78
N PHE A 205 -43.12 -23.84 4.78
CA PHE A 205 -43.63 -24.08 3.43
C PHE A 205 -43.56 -25.58 3.14
N THR A 206 -44.64 -26.15 2.64
CA THR A 206 -44.69 -27.55 2.20
C THR A 206 -44.75 -27.55 0.68
N ALA A 207 -43.78 -28.15 0.00
CA ALA A 207 -43.81 -28.26 -1.45
C ALA A 207 -43.16 -29.55 -1.95
N GLN A 208 -43.62 -30.08 -3.09
CA GLN A 208 -42.89 -31.11 -3.85
C GLN A 208 -41.87 -30.48 -4.81
N ASP A 209 -42.03 -29.20 -5.15
CA ASP A 209 -41.16 -28.40 -6.03
C ASP A 209 -41.08 -26.96 -5.50
N ILE A 210 -39.87 -26.40 -5.38
CA ILE A 210 -39.64 -25.06 -4.80
C ILE A 210 -40.25 -23.95 -5.68
N SER A 211 -40.52 -24.23 -6.95
CA SER A 211 -41.12 -23.25 -7.87
C SER A 211 -42.58 -22.89 -7.56
N ASP A 212 -43.28 -23.67 -6.72
CA ASP A 212 -44.69 -23.44 -6.35
C ASP A 212 -44.83 -23.13 -4.84
N THR A 213 -44.20 -22.04 -4.40
CA THR A 213 -44.26 -21.53 -3.00
C THR A 213 -45.65 -21.08 -2.56
N SER A 214 -46.62 -21.09 -3.48
CA SER A 214 -47.99 -20.62 -3.32
C SER A 214 -48.82 -21.48 -2.37
N GLU A 215 -48.51 -22.78 -2.21
CA GLU A 215 -49.58 -23.70 -1.84
C GLU A 215 -49.91 -23.75 -0.34
N TYR A 216 -48.97 -23.71 0.61
CA TYR A 216 -49.36 -23.68 2.05
C TYR A 216 -48.29 -23.01 2.94
N VAL A 217 -48.60 -21.81 3.44
CA VAL A 217 -47.87 -21.18 4.55
C VAL A 217 -48.47 -21.66 5.87
N ILE A 218 -47.66 -22.34 6.69
CA ILE A 218 -48.09 -22.80 8.01
C ILE A 218 -47.41 -21.91 9.07
N ASP A 219 -48.22 -21.11 9.76
CA ASP A 219 -47.79 -20.35 10.93
C ASP A 219 -47.46 -21.32 12.08
N GLN A 220 -46.23 -21.25 12.56
CA GLN A 220 -45.74 -22.08 13.67
C GLN A 220 -45.14 -21.21 14.77
N ASN A 221 -45.23 -21.70 16.01
CA ASN A 221 -44.60 -21.07 17.17
C ASN A 221 -43.44 -21.93 17.64
N LEU A 222 -42.23 -21.35 17.72
CA LEU A 222 -41.07 -22.03 18.31
C LEU A 222 -40.83 -21.53 19.74
N PRO A 223 -40.90 -22.40 20.77
CA PRO A 223 -40.54 -22.03 22.13
C PRO A 223 -39.00 -21.98 22.30
N LEU A 224 -38.50 -20.84 22.76
CA LEU A 224 -37.11 -20.59 23.13
C LEU A 224 -37.00 -20.58 24.66
N LEU A 225 -36.09 -21.38 25.22
CA LEU A 225 -35.80 -21.41 26.64
C LEU A 225 -34.61 -20.49 26.94
N VAL A 226 -34.82 -19.49 27.80
CA VAL A 226 -33.72 -18.63 28.27
C VAL A 226 -32.82 -19.45 29.20
N SER A 227 -31.68 -19.93 28.69
CA SER A 227 -30.77 -20.80 29.47
C SER A 227 -29.79 -20.00 30.31
N GLY A 228 -29.50 -18.76 29.92
CA GLY A 228 -28.59 -17.88 30.64
C GLY A 228 -28.64 -16.42 30.18
N ILE A 229 -28.13 -15.55 31.05
CA ILE A 229 -27.98 -14.12 30.79
C ILE A 229 -26.48 -13.80 30.81
N TYR A 230 -26.02 -13.04 29.82
CA TYR A 230 -24.61 -12.77 29.66
C TYR A 230 -24.30 -11.30 29.36
N THR A 231 -23.02 -10.98 29.47
CA THR A 231 -22.42 -9.75 28.92
C THR A 231 -21.22 -10.17 28.07
N PRO A 232 -21.00 -9.56 26.89
CA PRO A 232 -19.79 -9.78 26.11
C PRO A 232 -18.53 -9.52 26.95
N SER A 233 -17.47 -10.31 26.78
CA SER A 233 -16.25 -10.15 27.59
C SER A 233 -15.55 -8.81 27.34
N THR A 234 -15.65 -8.29 26.12
CA THR A 234 -15.13 -6.98 25.73
C THR A 234 -16.08 -6.29 24.76
N THR A 235 -16.15 -4.96 24.82
CA THR A 235 -17.05 -4.13 23.98
C THR A 235 -16.63 -4.07 22.51
N ASN A 236 -15.45 -4.59 22.16
CA ASN A 236 -14.88 -4.54 20.82
C ASN A 236 -14.25 -5.90 20.45
N ASP A 237 -14.96 -6.97 20.78
CA ASP A 237 -14.53 -8.32 20.52
C ASP A 237 -14.58 -8.63 19.02
N TYR A 238 -13.52 -9.28 18.51
CA TYR A 238 -13.49 -9.73 17.12
C TYR A 238 -14.50 -10.85 16.86
N PHE A 239 -14.84 -11.64 17.88
CA PHE A 239 -15.78 -12.75 17.73
C PHE A 239 -17.22 -12.27 17.50
N TRP A 240 -17.55 -11.10 18.05
CA TRP A 240 -18.85 -10.43 17.91
C TRP A 240 -18.84 -9.31 16.86
N HIS A 241 -17.78 -9.22 16.04
CA HIS A 241 -17.68 -8.21 14.98
C HIS A 241 -17.82 -6.77 15.50
N GLY A 242 -17.24 -6.49 16.67
CA GLY A 242 -17.35 -5.19 17.33
C GLY A 242 -18.76 -4.82 17.82
N THR A 243 -19.72 -5.76 17.80
CA THR A 243 -21.09 -5.52 18.29
C THR A 243 -21.25 -5.97 19.73
N THR A 244 -22.06 -5.26 20.51
CA THR A 244 -22.39 -5.65 21.90
C THR A 244 -23.60 -6.58 21.97
N LEU A 245 -24.31 -6.77 20.85
CA LEU A 245 -25.55 -7.55 20.74
C LEU A 245 -26.69 -7.07 21.67
N ASP A 246 -26.57 -5.84 22.17
CA ASP A 246 -27.58 -5.21 23.00
C ASP A 246 -28.80 -4.76 22.17
N PRO A 247 -29.97 -4.62 22.80
CA PRO A 247 -31.18 -4.30 22.08
C PRO A 247 -31.18 -2.87 21.54
N VAL A 248 -31.52 -2.73 20.27
CA VAL A 248 -31.57 -1.45 19.56
C VAL A 248 -33.01 -1.06 19.32
N LEU A 249 -33.39 0.17 19.73
CA LEU A 249 -34.71 0.73 19.46
C LEU A 249 -34.69 1.60 18.19
N ALA A 250 -35.37 1.13 17.14
CA ALA A 250 -35.66 1.93 15.97
C ALA A 250 -37.03 2.62 16.11
N LYS A 251 -37.03 3.95 16.26
CA LYS A 251 -38.28 4.73 16.38
C LYS A 251 -38.90 4.98 14.99
N ARG A 252 -40.00 4.29 14.66
CA ARG A 252 -40.80 4.49 13.43
C ARG A 252 -42.08 5.28 13.72
N GLU A 253 -42.55 6.07 12.76
CA GLU A 253 -43.78 6.89 12.92
C GLU A 253 -45.08 6.14 12.66
N SER A 254 -45.00 4.98 12.00
CA SER A 254 -46.10 4.01 11.90
C SER A 254 -45.56 2.71 11.27
N PRO A 255 -46.02 1.51 11.69
CA PRO A 255 -47.11 1.26 12.63
C PRO A 255 -46.68 1.13 14.12
N ALA A 256 -45.38 1.16 14.45
CA ALA A 256 -44.86 1.26 15.83
C ALA A 256 -43.34 1.44 15.82
N SER A 257 -42.74 1.88 16.93
CA SER A 257 -41.30 1.70 17.15
C SER A 257 -40.97 0.20 17.17
N ILE A 258 -39.80 -0.18 16.65
CA ILE A 258 -39.36 -1.59 16.60
C ILE A 258 -38.15 -1.75 17.50
N TYR A 259 -38.22 -2.70 18.43
CA TYR A 259 -37.02 -3.19 19.13
C TYR A 259 -36.41 -4.35 18.34
N TYR A 260 -35.11 -4.25 18.05
CA TYR A 260 -34.29 -5.34 17.55
C TYR A 260 -33.54 -5.96 18.74
N PHE A 261 -33.88 -7.20 19.04
CA PHE A 261 -33.24 -8.01 20.06
C PHE A 261 -32.33 -9.04 19.39
N HIS A 262 -31.24 -9.40 20.06
CA HIS A 262 -30.36 -10.48 19.64
C HIS A 262 -30.32 -11.57 20.71
N ALA A 263 -30.40 -12.82 20.27
CA ALA A 263 -30.22 -14.00 21.08
C ALA A 263 -29.13 -14.89 20.49
N ILE A 264 -28.32 -15.49 21.35
CA ILE A 264 -27.31 -16.47 20.94
C ILE A 264 -27.82 -17.88 21.22
N ALA A 265 -27.66 -18.79 20.28
CA ALA A 265 -27.92 -20.21 20.46
C ALA A 265 -26.71 -21.05 20.02
N SER A 266 -26.71 -22.35 20.33
CA SER A 266 -25.76 -23.28 19.72
C SER A 266 -26.17 -23.62 18.29
N ASN A 267 -25.22 -23.70 17.35
CA ASN A 267 -25.49 -24.14 15.97
C ASN A 267 -26.22 -25.49 15.94
N ASP A 268 -25.74 -26.47 16.71
CA ASP A 268 -26.36 -27.79 16.80
C ASP A 268 -27.76 -27.75 17.42
N GLY A 269 -28.00 -26.83 18.38
CA GLY A 269 -29.31 -26.63 18.99
C GLY A 269 -30.32 -26.05 18.00
N ILE A 270 -29.89 -25.08 17.19
CA ILE A 270 -30.70 -24.55 16.08
C ILE A 270 -31.06 -25.66 15.10
N LEU A 271 -30.06 -26.44 14.66
CA LEU A 271 -30.30 -27.53 13.71
C LEU A 271 -31.22 -28.61 14.28
N ALA A 272 -31.07 -28.98 15.55
CA ALA A 272 -31.99 -29.90 16.23
C ALA A 272 -33.42 -29.34 16.34
N ALA A 273 -33.57 -28.04 16.59
CA ALA A 273 -34.88 -27.37 16.62
C ALA A 273 -35.55 -27.36 15.23
N VAL A 274 -34.77 -27.11 14.17
CA VAL A 274 -35.25 -27.16 12.78
C VAL A 274 -35.64 -28.59 12.40
N ASP A 275 -34.78 -29.58 12.64
CA ASP A 275 -35.03 -30.98 12.29
C ASP A 275 -36.25 -31.54 13.05
N SER A 276 -36.41 -31.21 14.33
CA SER A 276 -37.58 -31.62 15.12
C SER A 276 -38.88 -30.97 14.63
N THR A 277 -38.81 -29.71 14.18
CA THR A 277 -39.94 -29.01 13.56
C THR A 277 -40.34 -29.68 12.25
N ILE A 278 -39.38 -29.99 11.37
CA ILE A 278 -39.61 -30.70 10.11
C ILE A 278 -40.24 -32.07 10.39
N GLN A 279 -39.73 -32.83 11.35
CA GLN A 279 -40.30 -34.13 11.74
C GLN A 279 -41.72 -34.02 12.29
N HIS A 280 -42.02 -32.98 13.08
CA HIS A 280 -43.36 -32.74 13.61
C HIS A 280 -44.35 -32.45 12.48
N LEU A 281 -43.98 -31.57 11.55
CA LEU A 281 -44.81 -31.19 10.40
C LEU A 281 -45.01 -32.37 9.43
N ASN A 282 -43.96 -33.15 9.14
CA ASN A 282 -44.05 -34.35 8.30
C ASN A 282 -44.94 -35.45 8.89
N LYS A 283 -45.10 -35.53 10.23
CA LYS A 283 -46.06 -36.46 10.85
C LYS A 283 -47.52 -35.99 10.71
N SER A 284 -47.72 -34.68 10.55
CA SER A 284 -49.04 -34.07 10.45
C SER A 284 -49.55 -33.93 9.01
N GLN A 285 -48.67 -34.06 8.00
CA GLN A 285 -49.01 -33.96 6.58
C GLN A 285 -48.52 -35.16 5.78
N THR A 286 -49.35 -35.64 4.85
CA THR A 286 -49.12 -36.88 4.08
C THR A 286 -48.23 -36.69 2.85
N ASN A 287 -47.87 -35.46 2.46
CA ASN A 287 -47.14 -35.13 1.23
C ASN A 287 -45.94 -34.19 1.47
N GLY A 288 -44.74 -34.57 1.01
CA GLY A 288 -43.70 -33.61 0.56
C GLY A 288 -42.61 -33.19 1.54
N VAL A 289 -41.59 -32.50 1.00
CA VAL A 289 -40.44 -31.93 1.72
C VAL A 289 -40.85 -30.57 2.30
N VAL A 290 -40.54 -30.32 3.58
CA VAL A 290 -40.87 -29.05 4.26
C VAL A 290 -39.66 -28.15 4.31
N PHE A 291 -39.80 -26.93 3.79
CA PHE A 291 -38.82 -25.86 3.91
C PHE A 291 -39.25 -24.91 5.02
N THR A 292 -38.30 -24.46 5.85
CA THR A 292 -38.60 -23.52 6.94
C THR A 292 -37.75 -22.28 6.76
N SER A 293 -38.38 -21.10 6.84
CA SER A 293 -37.70 -19.80 6.83
C SER A 293 -37.08 -19.44 8.18
N LEU A 294 -36.99 -20.40 9.11
CA LEU A 294 -36.45 -20.19 10.45
C LEU A 294 -35.03 -19.60 10.38
N PHE A 295 -34.19 -20.19 9.55
CA PHE A 295 -32.80 -19.78 9.43
C PHE A 295 -32.39 -19.92 7.97
N SER A 296 -32.24 -18.79 7.29
CA SER A 296 -31.87 -18.73 5.87
C SER A 296 -30.41 -18.33 5.68
N GLU A 297 -29.75 -17.72 6.68
CA GLU A 297 -28.41 -17.16 6.51
C GLU A 297 -27.33 -18.03 7.15
N LEU A 298 -26.32 -18.38 6.35
CA LEU A 298 -25.13 -19.09 6.79
C LEU A 298 -23.90 -18.21 6.58
N TYR A 299 -23.07 -18.10 7.62
CA TYR A 299 -21.84 -17.33 7.58
C TYR A 299 -20.63 -18.19 7.94
N TRP A 300 -19.57 -18.05 7.15
CA TRP A 300 -18.24 -18.56 7.46
C TRP A 300 -17.27 -17.40 7.58
N TYR A 301 -16.85 -17.09 8.79
CA TYR A 301 -15.90 -16.01 9.06
C TYR A 301 -14.48 -16.57 9.08
N TYR A 302 -13.65 -16.06 8.17
CA TYR A 302 -12.23 -16.35 8.04
C TYR A 302 -11.42 -15.17 8.56
N ARG A 303 -10.80 -15.34 9.73
CA ARG A 303 -9.92 -14.34 10.32
C ARG A 303 -8.49 -14.52 9.82
N LEU A 304 -8.03 -13.59 9.00
CA LEU A 304 -6.67 -13.54 8.50
C LEU A 304 -5.69 -13.17 9.63
N ASP A 305 -4.56 -13.88 9.69
CA ASP A 305 -3.49 -13.61 10.66
C ASP A 305 -2.47 -12.64 10.07
N PRO A 306 -2.39 -11.38 10.54
CA PRO A 306 -1.47 -10.40 9.99
C PRO A 306 -0.01 -10.87 10.03
N SER A 307 0.38 -11.67 11.03
CA SER A 307 1.76 -12.13 11.19
C SER A 307 2.25 -13.06 10.07
N LYS A 308 1.33 -13.64 9.29
CA LYS A 308 1.63 -14.49 8.14
C LYS A 308 1.76 -13.70 6.83
N PHE A 309 1.48 -12.39 6.85
CA PHE A 309 1.53 -11.53 5.69
C PHE A 309 2.70 -10.56 5.75
N SER A 310 3.22 -10.25 4.57
CA SER A 310 4.23 -9.23 4.38
C SER A 310 4.04 -8.58 3.02
N ILE A 311 4.66 -7.42 2.81
CA ILE A 311 4.52 -6.75 1.53
C ILE A 311 5.01 -7.63 0.36
N SER A 312 5.92 -8.58 0.59
CA SER A 312 6.43 -9.48 -0.44
C SER A 312 5.44 -10.57 -0.87
N ASN A 313 4.41 -10.87 -0.07
CA ASN A 313 3.39 -11.88 -0.40
C ASN A 313 1.99 -11.28 -0.58
N VAL A 314 1.86 -9.95 -0.59
CA VAL A 314 0.57 -9.25 -0.72
C VAL A 314 -0.12 -9.56 -2.05
N ASP A 315 0.65 -9.71 -3.13
CA ASP A 315 0.12 -10.11 -4.44
C ASP A 315 -0.50 -11.51 -4.41
N ASN A 316 0.14 -12.45 -3.71
CA ASN A 316 -0.39 -13.80 -3.55
C ASN A 316 -1.68 -13.78 -2.73
N LEU A 317 -1.74 -12.97 -1.67
CA LEU A 317 -2.96 -12.78 -0.90
C LEU A 317 -4.09 -12.20 -1.78
N SER A 318 -3.82 -11.11 -2.50
CA SER A 318 -4.80 -10.46 -3.38
C SER A 318 -5.33 -11.45 -4.44
N ASN A 319 -4.44 -12.21 -5.09
CA ASN A 319 -4.82 -13.23 -6.07
C ASN A 319 -5.63 -14.37 -5.45
N ASN A 320 -5.27 -14.82 -4.24
CA ASN A 320 -6.01 -15.88 -3.54
C ASN A 320 -7.41 -15.42 -3.14
N LEU A 321 -7.53 -14.19 -2.62
CA LEU A 321 -8.81 -13.58 -2.27
C LEU A 321 -9.70 -13.41 -3.51
N ALA A 322 -9.16 -12.86 -4.59
CA ALA A 322 -9.86 -12.72 -5.87
C ALA A 322 -10.29 -14.08 -6.44
N THR A 323 -9.46 -15.12 -6.28
CA THR A 323 -9.79 -16.49 -6.72
C THR A 323 -10.96 -17.06 -5.93
N VAL A 324 -11.00 -16.88 -4.61
CA VAL A 324 -12.15 -17.34 -3.80
C VAL A 324 -13.41 -16.56 -4.17
N GLN A 325 -13.30 -15.23 -4.28
CA GLN A 325 -14.42 -14.37 -4.68
C GLN A 325 -14.98 -14.77 -6.05
N SER A 326 -14.13 -14.93 -7.07
CA SER A 326 -14.55 -15.38 -8.41
C SER A 326 -15.22 -16.74 -8.34
N ARG A 327 -14.61 -17.73 -7.65
CA ARG A 327 -15.19 -19.08 -7.57
C ARG A 327 -16.53 -19.12 -6.87
N ILE A 328 -16.73 -18.32 -5.83
CA ILE A 328 -18.03 -18.21 -5.16
C ILE A 328 -19.03 -17.52 -6.08
N ALA A 329 -18.65 -16.39 -6.70
CA ALA A 329 -19.51 -15.66 -7.62
C ALA A 329 -19.93 -16.49 -8.84
N ASP A 330 -18.99 -17.24 -9.43
CA ASP A 330 -19.23 -18.07 -10.62
C ASP A 330 -20.17 -19.25 -10.33
N ASN A 331 -20.06 -19.86 -9.14
CA ASN A 331 -20.87 -21.03 -8.77
C ASN A 331 -22.20 -20.66 -8.08
N TYR A 332 -22.23 -19.56 -7.33
CA TYR A 332 -23.33 -19.23 -6.40
C TYR A 332 -23.71 -17.74 -6.38
N GLY A 333 -23.08 -16.87 -7.19
CA GLY A 333 -23.31 -15.43 -7.13
C GLY A 333 -24.59 -14.94 -7.79
N LYS A 334 -25.34 -15.81 -8.47
CA LYS A 334 -26.64 -15.48 -9.06
C LYS A 334 -27.76 -15.90 -8.12
N VAL A 335 -28.72 -15.01 -7.87
CA VAL A 335 -29.93 -15.33 -7.11
C VAL A 335 -30.78 -16.33 -7.88
N ILE A 336 -30.99 -17.51 -7.28
CA ILE A 336 -31.84 -18.56 -7.83
C ILE A 336 -33.05 -18.73 -6.92
N THR A 337 -34.24 -18.50 -7.46
CA THR A 337 -35.51 -18.57 -6.71
C THR A 337 -35.99 -19.98 -6.42
N ALA A 338 -35.51 -20.99 -7.17
CA ALA A 338 -35.80 -22.40 -6.96
C ALA A 338 -34.50 -23.22 -7.07
N PRO A 339 -33.59 -23.13 -6.08
CA PRO A 339 -32.28 -23.76 -6.18
C PRO A 339 -32.36 -25.29 -6.06
N ASP A 340 -31.50 -26.00 -6.79
CA ASP A 340 -31.33 -27.45 -6.60
C ASP A 340 -30.69 -27.77 -5.25
N TYR A 341 -30.90 -28.99 -4.73
CA TYR A 341 -30.24 -29.46 -3.51
C TYR A 341 -28.71 -29.23 -3.59
N PRO A 342 -28.09 -28.53 -2.62
CA PRO A 342 -28.55 -28.30 -1.24
C PRO A 342 -29.30 -26.98 -0.98
N TYR A 343 -29.99 -26.42 -1.98
CA TYR A 343 -30.93 -25.30 -1.85
C TYR A 343 -30.30 -23.93 -1.53
N ILE A 344 -29.10 -23.67 -2.08
CA ILE A 344 -28.41 -22.38 -1.94
C ILE A 344 -29.03 -21.39 -2.94
N GLU A 345 -29.67 -20.33 -2.46
CA GLU A 345 -30.23 -19.26 -3.31
C GLU A 345 -29.12 -18.35 -3.85
N THR A 346 -28.20 -17.95 -2.98
CA THR A 346 -26.99 -17.20 -3.31
C THR A 346 -25.88 -17.48 -2.32
N ALA A 347 -24.63 -17.31 -2.76
CA ALA A 347 -23.53 -17.05 -1.85
C ALA A 347 -22.65 -15.92 -2.38
N VAL A 348 -22.24 -15.04 -1.47
CA VAL A 348 -21.37 -13.90 -1.74
C VAL A 348 -20.21 -13.88 -0.76
N THR A 349 -19.13 -13.21 -1.14
CA THR A 349 -17.97 -13.00 -0.28
C THR A 349 -17.91 -11.54 0.14
N GLU A 350 -17.82 -11.30 1.45
CA GLU A 350 -17.74 -9.96 2.01
C GLU A 350 -16.47 -9.79 2.86
N GLY A 351 -16.13 -8.52 3.15
CA GLY A 351 -14.97 -8.16 3.93
C GLY A 351 -14.31 -6.86 3.45
N ALA A 352 -13.76 -6.10 4.40
CA ALA A 352 -13.18 -4.77 4.13
C ALA A 352 -11.98 -4.80 3.16
N LEU A 353 -11.29 -5.94 3.06
CA LEU A 353 -10.13 -6.13 2.19
C LEU A 353 -10.52 -6.43 0.74
N LEU A 354 -11.73 -6.92 0.51
CA LEU A 354 -12.20 -7.35 -0.80
C LEU A 354 -12.72 -6.18 -1.63
N SER A 355 -12.45 -6.22 -2.92
CA SER A 355 -13.08 -5.33 -3.88
C SER A 355 -14.50 -5.79 -4.17
N THR A 356 -15.44 -4.84 -4.21
CA THR A 356 -16.85 -5.12 -4.50
C THR A 356 -17.30 -4.30 -5.70
N TYR A 357 -18.51 -4.55 -6.19
CA TYR A 357 -19.12 -3.70 -7.23
C TYR A 357 -19.25 -2.23 -6.80
N GLN A 358 -19.23 -1.93 -5.50
CA GLN A 358 -19.33 -0.58 -4.96
C GLN A 358 -17.99 0.19 -4.98
N GLY A 359 -16.86 -0.51 -5.17
CA GLY A 359 -15.54 0.09 -5.24
C GLY A 359 -14.39 -0.85 -4.84
N PRO A 360 -13.15 -0.38 -4.97
CA PRO A 360 -11.97 -1.14 -4.57
C PRO A 360 -11.93 -1.35 -3.05
N GLY A 361 -11.50 -2.55 -2.65
CA GLY A 361 -11.29 -2.90 -1.25
C GLY A 361 -10.13 -2.12 -0.63
N THR A 362 -10.05 -2.12 0.70
CA THR A 362 -8.97 -1.43 1.42
C THR A 362 -7.58 -1.96 1.06
N LEU A 363 -7.46 -3.23 0.68
CA LEU A 363 -6.19 -3.83 0.24
C LEU A 363 -5.73 -3.26 -1.12
N ASP A 364 -6.65 -3.13 -2.08
CA ASP A 364 -6.35 -2.56 -3.39
C ASP A 364 -6.02 -1.06 -3.29
N LEU A 365 -6.75 -0.33 -2.44
CA LEU A 365 -6.44 1.08 -2.15
C LEU A 365 -5.04 1.23 -1.54
N PHE A 366 -4.67 0.34 -0.61
CA PHE A 366 -3.33 0.34 -0.03
C PHE A 366 -2.25 0.04 -1.05
N ARG A 367 -2.43 -0.99 -1.88
CA ARG A 367 -1.50 -1.35 -2.95
C ARG A 367 -1.24 -0.16 -3.88
N ASN A 368 -2.31 0.46 -4.37
CA ASN A 368 -2.20 1.64 -5.24
C ASN A 368 -1.43 2.79 -4.57
N ARG A 369 -1.60 2.99 -3.25
CA ARG A 369 -0.85 4.01 -2.50
C ARG A 369 0.63 3.67 -2.36
N VAL A 370 0.96 2.40 -2.10
CA VAL A 370 2.37 1.95 -2.01
C VAL A 370 3.07 2.13 -3.36
N ASP A 371 2.43 1.74 -4.46
CA ASP A 371 3.00 1.86 -5.81
C ASP A 371 3.29 3.33 -6.17
N VAL A 372 2.36 4.24 -5.87
CA VAL A 372 2.55 5.67 -6.10
C VAL A 372 3.62 6.26 -5.18
N ALA A 373 3.64 5.87 -3.90
CA ALA A 373 4.64 6.36 -2.93
C ALA A 373 6.07 5.86 -3.23
N GLN A 374 6.21 4.72 -3.90
CA GLN A 374 7.52 4.15 -4.23
C GLN A 374 8.29 4.96 -5.27
N ILE A 375 7.60 5.66 -6.19
CA ILE A 375 8.21 6.50 -7.23
C ILE A 375 9.14 7.57 -6.61
N PRO A 376 8.66 8.48 -5.75
CA PRO A 376 9.51 9.51 -5.15
C PRO A 376 10.56 8.94 -4.18
N VAL A 377 10.26 7.85 -3.46
CA VAL A 377 11.23 7.18 -2.58
C VAL A 377 12.41 6.65 -3.38
N THR A 378 12.16 6.11 -4.58
CA THR A 378 13.22 5.64 -5.48
C THR A 378 14.07 6.80 -5.99
N ILE A 379 13.46 7.95 -6.32
CA ILE A 379 14.19 9.16 -6.72
C ILE A 379 15.11 9.63 -5.59
N LEU A 380 14.61 9.71 -4.36
CA LEU A 380 15.41 10.04 -3.17
C LEU A 380 16.58 9.07 -3.01
N MET A 381 16.33 7.76 -3.14
CA MET A 381 17.36 6.75 -3.01
C MET A 381 18.47 6.97 -4.05
N VAL A 382 18.12 7.23 -5.31
CA VAL A 382 19.09 7.51 -6.37
C VAL A 382 19.90 8.78 -6.06
N GLU A 383 19.26 9.82 -5.54
CA GLU A 383 19.96 11.07 -5.15
C GLU A 383 20.96 10.84 -4.02
N VAL A 384 20.59 10.08 -2.98
CA VAL A 384 21.51 9.75 -1.88
C VAL A 384 22.67 8.89 -2.36
N VAL A 385 22.39 7.87 -3.20
CA VAL A 385 23.45 7.03 -3.79
C VAL A 385 24.38 7.89 -4.64
N ALA A 386 23.85 8.80 -5.45
CA ALA A 386 24.65 9.72 -6.24
C ALA A 386 25.53 10.63 -5.36
N LEU A 387 24.99 11.15 -4.24
CA LEU A 387 25.73 11.94 -3.27
C LEU A 387 26.87 11.15 -2.64
N VAL A 388 26.63 9.91 -2.22
CA VAL A 388 27.67 9.08 -1.62
C VAL A 388 28.73 8.70 -2.66
N LEU A 389 28.35 8.32 -3.88
CA LEU A 389 29.31 8.03 -4.95
C LEU A 389 30.14 9.27 -5.31
N PHE A 390 29.53 10.46 -5.31
CA PHE A 390 30.24 11.72 -5.51
C PHE A 390 31.25 11.97 -4.38
N PHE A 391 30.85 11.77 -3.12
CA PHE A 391 31.73 11.88 -1.95
C PHE A 391 32.89 10.87 -2.01
N VAL A 392 32.62 9.60 -2.30
CA VAL A 392 33.63 8.54 -2.43
C VAL A 392 34.60 8.86 -3.57
N SER A 393 34.10 9.30 -4.73
CA SER A 393 34.92 9.73 -5.86
C SER A 393 35.82 10.91 -5.49
N MET A 394 35.28 11.91 -4.79
CA MET A 394 36.04 13.06 -4.32
C MET A 394 37.14 12.66 -3.33
N MET A 395 36.83 11.78 -2.37
CA MET A 395 37.82 11.27 -1.42
C MET A 395 38.91 10.44 -2.11
N ALA A 396 38.54 9.68 -3.15
CA ALA A 396 39.52 8.95 -3.97
C ALA A 396 40.46 9.91 -4.73
N GLU A 397 39.95 11.01 -5.28
CA GLU A 397 40.78 12.02 -5.93
C GLU A 397 41.73 12.69 -4.93
N LEU A 398 41.24 13.06 -3.74
CA LEU A 398 42.07 13.60 -2.66
C LEU A 398 43.16 12.61 -2.20
N LEU A 399 42.82 11.32 -2.17
CA LEU A 399 43.77 10.25 -1.85
C LEU A 399 44.88 10.18 -2.90
N VAL A 400 44.56 10.27 -4.20
CA VAL A 400 45.57 10.29 -5.26
C VAL A 400 46.40 11.57 -5.20
N GLU A 401 45.77 12.73 -4.97
CA GLU A 401 46.45 14.03 -4.86
C GLU A 401 47.48 14.04 -3.73
N ARG A 402 47.11 13.56 -2.54
CA ARG A 402 48.03 13.48 -1.40
C ARG A 402 49.10 12.41 -1.55
N GLN A 403 48.94 11.49 -2.51
CA GLN A 403 49.91 10.43 -2.78
C GLN A 403 50.80 10.72 -3.99
N PHE A 404 50.73 11.92 -4.58
CA PHE A 404 51.54 12.29 -5.74
C PHE A 404 53.04 12.09 -5.52
N ASP A 405 53.57 12.47 -4.35
CA ASP A 405 55.00 12.29 -4.04
C ASP A 405 55.40 10.81 -4.02
N SER A 406 54.52 9.96 -3.49
CA SER A 406 54.74 8.50 -3.47
C SER A 406 54.66 7.89 -4.87
N ILE A 407 53.74 8.37 -5.71
CA ILE A 407 53.59 7.95 -7.11
C ILE A 407 54.82 8.37 -7.93
N ALA A 408 55.35 9.57 -7.69
CA ALA A 408 56.55 10.08 -8.36
C ALA A 408 57.79 9.23 -8.04
N VAL A 409 57.98 8.84 -6.77
CA VAL A 409 59.07 7.94 -6.36
C VAL A 409 58.92 6.53 -6.94
N LEU A 410 57.70 6.00 -7.03
CA LEU A 410 57.46 4.70 -7.66
C LEU A 410 57.74 4.73 -9.16
N ARG A 411 57.36 5.81 -9.86
CA ARG A 411 57.68 6.00 -11.28
C ARG A 411 59.19 6.14 -11.52
N SER A 412 59.92 6.85 -10.68
CA SER A 412 61.38 6.99 -10.83
C SER A 412 62.13 5.67 -10.61
N ARG A 413 61.52 4.73 -9.86
CA ARG A 413 62.01 3.36 -9.67
C ARG A 413 61.54 2.36 -10.73
N GLY A 414 60.93 2.83 -11.84
CA GLY A 414 60.56 2.00 -12.98
C GLY A 414 59.17 1.34 -12.90
N ALA A 415 58.32 1.68 -11.92
CA ALA A 415 56.97 1.14 -11.85
C ALA A 415 56.09 1.63 -13.02
N SER A 416 55.46 0.70 -13.72
CA SER A 416 54.58 1.00 -14.86
C SER A 416 53.24 1.61 -14.40
N ARG A 417 52.57 2.38 -15.29
CA ARG A 417 51.22 2.96 -15.02
C ARG A 417 50.19 1.88 -14.63
N ARG A 418 50.27 0.69 -15.23
CA ARG A 418 49.41 -0.46 -14.91
C ARG A 418 49.65 -1.02 -13.51
N GLN A 419 50.90 -1.09 -13.05
CA GLN A 419 51.22 -1.55 -11.70
C GLN A 419 50.75 -0.56 -10.63
N ILE A 420 50.87 0.74 -10.88
CA ILE A 420 50.37 1.79 -9.98
C ILE A 420 48.85 1.75 -9.92
N PHE A 421 48.17 1.70 -11.06
CA PHE A 421 46.72 1.55 -11.12
C PHE A 421 46.23 0.27 -10.42
N GLY A 422 46.87 -0.87 -10.71
CA GLY A 422 46.56 -2.14 -10.05
C GLY A 422 46.68 -2.07 -8.53
N SER A 423 47.66 -1.35 -7.99
CA SER A 423 47.82 -1.16 -6.54
C SER A 423 46.68 -0.39 -5.87
N PHE A 424 46.03 0.53 -6.59
CA PHE A 424 44.88 1.28 -6.08
C PHE A 424 43.58 0.48 -6.20
N VAL A 425 43.42 -0.29 -7.28
CA VAL A 425 42.28 -1.20 -7.45
C VAL A 425 42.29 -2.25 -6.35
N THR A 426 43.45 -2.84 -6.02
CA THR A 426 43.54 -3.83 -4.93
C THR A 426 43.20 -3.23 -3.55
N GLN A 427 43.60 -1.97 -3.29
CA GLN A 427 43.18 -1.25 -2.07
C GLN A 427 41.66 -1.01 -2.04
N SER A 428 41.07 -0.62 -3.17
CA SER A 428 39.63 -0.39 -3.30
C SER A 428 38.83 -1.67 -3.11
N VAL A 429 39.32 -2.80 -3.65
CA VAL A 429 38.72 -4.12 -3.42
C VAL A 429 38.80 -4.51 -1.94
N GLY A 430 39.94 -4.27 -1.28
CA GLY A 430 40.07 -4.53 0.17
C GLY A 430 39.06 -3.72 1.01
N LEU A 431 38.90 -2.43 0.71
CA LEU A 431 37.86 -1.60 1.34
C LEU A 431 36.45 -2.09 1.00
N GLY A 432 36.23 -2.53 -0.24
CA GLY A 432 34.97 -3.09 -0.70
C GLY A 432 34.56 -4.35 0.05
N VAL A 433 35.50 -5.26 0.34
CA VAL A 433 35.24 -6.47 1.15
C VAL A 433 34.82 -6.09 2.58
N ILE A 434 35.51 -5.11 3.18
CA ILE A 434 35.16 -4.62 4.52
C ILE A 434 33.76 -3.99 4.50
N ALA A 435 33.47 -3.16 3.49
CA ALA A 435 32.16 -2.52 3.34
C ALA A 435 31.04 -3.53 3.04
N PHE A 436 31.32 -4.60 2.29
CA PHE A 436 30.38 -5.68 2.01
C PHE A 436 29.94 -6.43 3.28
N ILE A 437 30.85 -6.60 4.24
CA ILE A 437 30.54 -7.30 5.50
C ILE A 437 29.89 -6.35 6.51
N ILE A 438 30.49 -5.17 6.72
CA ILE A 438 30.05 -4.23 7.76
C ILE A 438 28.78 -3.48 7.36
N GLY A 439 28.64 -3.12 6.08
CA GLY A 439 27.54 -2.30 5.58
C GLY A 439 26.15 -2.88 5.86
N PRO A 440 25.85 -4.15 5.49
CA PRO A 440 24.56 -4.78 5.76
C PRO A 440 24.27 -4.94 7.26
N ILE A 441 25.29 -5.21 8.08
CA ILE A 441 25.13 -5.34 9.54
C ILE A 441 24.72 -3.99 10.14
N LEU A 442 25.42 -2.92 9.77
CA LEU A 442 25.06 -1.58 10.21
C LEU A 442 23.70 -1.15 9.65
N ALA A 443 23.36 -1.53 8.42
CA ALA A 443 22.04 -1.28 7.84
C ALA A 443 20.94 -1.94 8.68
N LEU A 444 21.12 -3.19 9.10
CA LEU A 444 20.16 -3.90 9.93
C LEU A 444 19.99 -3.22 11.30
N ILE A 445 21.10 -2.85 11.96
CA ILE A 445 21.06 -2.15 13.25
C ILE A 445 20.37 -0.78 13.12
N THR A 446 20.74 0.01 12.11
CA THR A 446 20.15 1.34 11.88
C THR A 446 18.66 1.25 11.58
N VAL A 447 18.23 0.27 10.78
CA VAL A 447 16.81 0.05 10.47
C VAL A 447 16.05 -0.40 11.71
N LEU A 448 16.59 -1.30 12.54
CA LEU A 448 15.95 -1.69 13.81
C LEU A 448 15.74 -0.49 14.74
N LEU A 449 16.77 0.36 14.91
CA LEU A 449 16.68 1.57 15.73
C LEU A 449 15.66 2.57 15.17
N LEU A 450 15.68 2.80 13.86
CA LEU A 450 14.72 3.67 13.19
C LEU A 450 13.29 3.14 13.35
N ILE A 451 13.09 1.84 13.20
CA ILE A 451 11.77 1.22 13.37
C ILE A 451 11.26 1.43 14.80
N GLN A 452 12.08 1.13 15.81
CA GLN A 452 11.71 1.33 17.21
C GLN A 452 11.39 2.80 17.54
N ALA A 453 12.07 3.75 16.89
CA ALA A 453 11.85 5.17 17.10
C ALA A 453 10.65 5.75 16.32
N THR A 454 10.32 5.18 15.15
CA THR A 454 9.32 5.76 14.23
C THR A 454 7.99 5.02 14.21
N LEU A 455 7.97 3.72 14.49
CA LEU A 455 6.75 2.90 14.46
C LEU A 455 6.16 2.75 15.87
N GLY A 456 4.84 2.99 15.98
CA GLY A 456 4.07 2.75 17.20
C GLY A 456 3.90 1.26 17.53
N ALA A 457 3.26 0.96 18.66
CA ALA A 457 3.08 -0.42 19.17
C ALA A 457 2.51 -1.40 18.13
N ASN A 458 1.57 -0.96 17.30
CA ASN A 458 0.94 -1.80 16.26
C ASN A 458 1.92 -2.20 15.14
N GLY A 459 2.86 -1.30 14.82
CA GLY A 459 3.89 -1.52 13.80
C GLY A 459 5.05 -2.41 14.26
N GLN A 460 5.20 -2.65 15.57
CA GLN A 460 6.24 -3.53 16.09
C GLN A 460 6.02 -5.00 15.71
N SER A 461 4.77 -5.42 15.46
CA SER A 461 4.47 -6.75 14.94
C SER A 461 5.16 -7.04 13.59
N ALA A 462 5.47 -6.01 12.80
CA ALA A 462 6.20 -6.13 11.54
C ALA A 462 7.71 -6.38 11.73
N LEU A 463 8.26 -6.23 12.95
CA LEU A 463 9.64 -6.66 13.25
C LEU A 463 9.82 -8.17 13.04
N ASN A 464 8.74 -8.95 13.08
CA ASN A 464 8.79 -10.37 12.80
C ASN A 464 9.22 -10.68 11.36
N VAL A 465 9.07 -9.72 10.43
CA VAL A 465 9.66 -9.81 9.09
C VAL A 465 11.19 -9.89 9.18
N ILE A 466 11.81 -9.13 10.10
CA ILE A 466 13.26 -9.15 10.33
C ILE A 466 13.68 -10.39 11.12
N THR A 467 12.98 -10.69 12.21
CA THR A 467 13.41 -11.72 13.16
C THR A 467 13.01 -13.13 12.77
N GLY A 468 11.97 -13.30 11.96
CA GLY A 468 11.41 -14.61 11.62
C GLY A 468 12.24 -15.41 10.61
N HIS A 469 12.93 -14.74 9.67
CA HIS A 469 13.71 -15.41 8.61
C HIS A 469 15.05 -14.70 8.32
N PRO A 470 15.98 -14.65 9.29
CA PRO A 470 17.19 -13.83 9.20
C PRO A 470 18.08 -14.19 7.99
N LEU A 471 18.14 -15.48 7.62
CA LEU A 471 18.97 -15.93 6.50
C LEU A 471 18.45 -15.44 5.14
N SER A 472 17.13 -15.36 4.97
CA SER A 472 16.50 -14.85 3.75
C SER A 472 16.81 -13.36 3.53
N ILE A 473 16.85 -12.59 4.61
CA ILE A 473 17.15 -11.16 4.60
C ILE A 473 18.62 -10.92 4.28
N VAL A 474 19.52 -11.69 4.88
CA VAL A 474 20.95 -11.58 4.57
C VAL A 474 21.21 -11.86 3.09
N LEU A 475 20.56 -12.88 2.51
CA LEU A 475 20.66 -13.17 1.08
C LEU A 475 20.05 -12.06 0.21
N PHE A 476 18.89 -11.52 0.60
CA PHE A 476 18.27 -10.39 -0.07
C PHE A 476 19.18 -9.16 -0.08
N LEU A 477 19.75 -8.79 1.07
CA LEU A 477 20.65 -7.65 1.23
C LEU A 477 22.00 -7.85 0.56
N ALA A 478 22.49 -9.10 0.44
CA ALA A 478 23.77 -9.40 -0.18
C ALA A 478 23.83 -8.93 -1.64
N ALA A 479 22.72 -9.04 -2.40
CA ALA A 479 22.65 -8.54 -3.77
C ALA A 479 22.81 -7.01 -3.84
N TYR A 480 22.09 -6.27 -3.00
CA TYR A 480 22.21 -4.81 -2.90
C TYR A 480 23.61 -4.38 -2.45
N ALA A 481 24.17 -5.07 -1.46
CA ALA A 481 25.52 -4.81 -0.97
C ALA A 481 26.58 -5.06 -2.06
N ALA A 482 26.44 -6.16 -2.82
CA ALA A 482 27.35 -6.50 -3.91
C ALA A 482 27.30 -5.43 -5.02
N ILE A 483 26.10 -5.01 -5.43
CA ILE A 483 25.91 -3.93 -6.42
C ILE A 483 26.55 -2.64 -5.93
N ALA A 484 26.27 -2.22 -4.69
CA ALA A 484 26.85 -1.00 -4.10
C ALA A 484 28.38 -1.04 -4.08
N VAL A 485 28.97 -2.17 -3.67
CA VAL A 485 30.42 -2.35 -3.62
C VAL A 485 31.03 -2.33 -5.02
N VAL A 486 30.43 -3.02 -5.99
CA VAL A 486 30.91 -3.02 -7.39
C VAL A 486 30.86 -1.61 -7.97
N VAL A 487 29.74 -0.89 -7.81
CA VAL A 487 29.60 0.48 -8.32
C VAL A 487 30.61 1.42 -7.66
N ALA A 488 30.83 1.30 -6.35
CA ALA A 488 31.81 2.11 -5.65
C ALA A 488 33.26 1.77 -6.06
N ILE A 489 33.60 0.49 -6.25
CA ILE A 489 34.91 0.07 -6.79
C ILE A 489 35.10 0.62 -8.21
N LEU A 490 34.08 0.55 -9.07
CA LEU A 490 34.14 1.10 -10.42
C LEU A 490 34.30 2.62 -10.41
N ALA A 491 33.58 3.34 -9.54
CA ALA A 491 33.71 4.79 -9.37
C ALA A 491 35.12 5.17 -8.90
N MET A 492 35.66 4.48 -7.89
CA MET A 492 37.04 4.68 -7.42
C MET A 492 38.07 4.34 -8.50
N SER A 493 37.86 3.24 -9.23
CA SER A 493 38.74 2.81 -10.32
C SER A 493 38.74 3.83 -11.46
N PHE A 494 37.58 4.33 -11.86
CA PHE A 494 37.45 5.35 -12.89
C PHE A 494 38.12 6.66 -12.48
N SER A 495 37.88 7.11 -11.24
CA SER A 495 38.51 8.30 -10.65
C SER A 495 40.04 8.16 -10.64
N THR A 496 40.54 7.02 -10.16
CA THR A 496 41.98 6.72 -10.11
C THR A 496 42.60 6.63 -11.51
N PHE A 497 41.91 6.01 -12.47
CA PHE A 497 42.39 5.90 -13.85
C PHE A 497 42.56 7.28 -14.49
N ARG A 498 41.57 8.17 -14.31
CA ARG A 498 41.68 9.56 -14.75
C ARG A 498 42.84 10.28 -14.07
N ALA A 499 43.02 10.10 -12.76
CA ALA A 499 44.09 10.77 -12.03
C ALA A 499 45.51 10.28 -12.43
N VAL A 500 45.68 8.98 -12.73
CA VAL A 500 46.97 8.36 -13.10
C VAL A 500 47.32 8.56 -14.59
N SER A 501 46.33 8.77 -15.46
CA SER A 501 46.55 8.92 -16.91
C SER A 501 47.08 10.29 -17.34
N PHE A 502 46.94 11.33 -16.51
CA PHE A 502 47.55 12.64 -16.77
C PHE A 502 49.08 12.57 -16.55
N ASP A 503 49.86 13.02 -17.54
CA ASP A 503 51.31 12.96 -17.45
C ASP A 503 51.85 13.96 -16.41
N VAL A 504 52.75 13.52 -15.54
CA VAL A 504 53.26 14.31 -14.39
C VAL A 504 53.95 15.62 -14.82
N LEU A 505 54.46 15.68 -16.05
CA LEU A 505 55.02 16.90 -16.65
C LEU A 505 53.96 17.81 -17.30
N ALA A 506 52.83 17.24 -17.73
CA ALA A 506 51.69 17.99 -18.25
C ALA A 506 50.92 18.67 -17.10
N ILE A 507 50.72 18.02 -15.95
CA ILE A 507 49.97 18.60 -14.81
C ILE A 507 50.61 19.90 -14.27
N ARG A 508 51.95 19.97 -14.19
CA ARG A 508 52.68 21.21 -13.80
C ARG A 508 52.64 22.31 -14.87
N ARG A 509 52.45 21.97 -16.15
CA ARG A 509 52.29 22.92 -17.26
C ARG A 509 50.84 23.37 -17.43
N GLU A 510 49.89 22.48 -17.20
CA GLU A 510 48.44 22.71 -17.27
C GLU A 510 47.92 23.48 -16.05
N SER A 511 48.55 23.33 -14.87
CA SER A 511 48.22 24.16 -13.69
C SER A 511 48.55 25.64 -13.88
N ALA A 512 49.49 25.96 -14.78
CA ALA A 512 49.82 27.32 -15.18
C ALA A 512 48.90 27.85 -16.31
N ARG A 513 48.24 26.97 -17.08
CA ARG A 513 47.28 27.30 -18.16
C ARG A 513 46.25 26.18 -18.34
N SER A 514 45.18 26.15 -17.54
CA SER A 514 44.08 25.20 -17.75
C SER A 514 42.97 25.84 -18.61
N THR A 515 43.08 25.77 -19.93
CA THR A 515 42.12 26.41 -20.87
C THR A 515 41.14 25.44 -21.54
N THR A 516 41.21 24.12 -21.31
CA THR A 516 40.28 23.19 -21.95
C THR A 516 38.98 23.05 -21.16
N ARG A 517 37.85 23.44 -21.79
CA ARG A 517 36.51 23.28 -21.22
C ARG A 517 36.22 21.78 -20.99
N PRO A 518 35.55 21.40 -19.88
CA PRO A 518 35.18 20.01 -19.64
C PRO A 518 34.20 19.49 -20.71
N PHE A 519 34.17 18.17 -20.90
CA PHE A 519 33.42 17.51 -21.99
C PHE A 519 31.92 17.82 -21.98
N TRP A 520 31.28 17.88 -20.79
CA TRP A 520 29.85 18.22 -20.64
C TRP A 520 29.52 19.66 -21.08
N GLN A 521 30.46 20.61 -20.90
CA GLN A 521 30.31 21.98 -21.39
C GLN A 521 30.58 22.11 -22.90
N ARG A 522 31.27 21.15 -23.53
CA ARG A 522 31.49 21.16 -24.98
C ARG A 522 30.28 20.62 -25.74
N LEU A 523 29.66 19.58 -25.20
CA LEU A 523 28.46 18.97 -25.78
C LEU A 523 27.15 19.65 -25.36
N ASN A 524 27.21 20.70 -24.53
CA ASN A 524 26.04 21.38 -23.97
C ASN A 524 25.01 20.39 -23.36
N LEU A 525 25.52 19.40 -22.61
CA LEU A 525 24.66 18.39 -21.96
C LEU A 525 23.72 19.01 -20.93
N ASP A 526 24.06 20.17 -20.40
CA ASP A 526 23.19 21.00 -19.58
C ASP A 526 21.94 21.44 -20.35
N ILE A 527 22.12 21.97 -21.57
CA ILE A 527 21.01 22.42 -22.43
C ILE A 527 20.16 21.23 -22.86
N LEU A 528 20.79 20.11 -23.25
CA LEU A 528 20.06 18.89 -23.61
C LEU A 528 19.21 18.39 -22.43
N ALA A 529 19.79 18.33 -21.22
CA ALA A 529 19.07 17.89 -20.04
C ALA A 529 17.90 18.82 -19.69
N ILE A 530 18.07 20.14 -19.85
CA ILE A 530 16.99 21.12 -19.66
C ILE A 530 15.86 20.89 -20.67
N ILE A 531 16.20 20.69 -21.95
CA ILE A 531 15.20 20.44 -22.99
C ILE A 531 14.43 19.16 -22.67
N VAL A 532 15.13 18.06 -22.35
CA VAL A 532 14.48 16.78 -21.99
C VAL A 532 13.58 16.94 -20.74
N ALA A 533 14.05 17.63 -19.71
CA ALA A 533 13.27 17.87 -18.50
C ALA A 533 12.01 18.71 -18.76
N LEU A 534 12.15 19.84 -19.47
CA LEU A 534 11.03 20.74 -19.77
C LEU A 534 10.03 20.12 -20.76
N THR A 535 10.52 19.39 -21.76
CA THR A 535 9.64 18.67 -22.69
C THR A 535 8.88 17.56 -21.98
N GLY A 536 9.56 16.75 -21.14
CA GLY A 536 8.90 15.71 -20.33
C GLY A 536 7.86 16.31 -19.36
N TYR A 537 8.18 17.43 -18.72
CA TYR A 537 7.23 18.13 -17.85
C TYR A 537 6.04 18.71 -18.64
N GLY A 538 6.30 19.35 -19.78
CA GLY A 538 5.27 19.90 -20.66
C GLY A 538 4.33 18.82 -21.22
N ILE A 539 4.88 17.69 -21.67
CA ILE A 539 4.10 16.53 -22.11
C ILE A 539 3.30 15.96 -20.93
N SER A 540 3.86 15.91 -19.72
CA SER A 540 3.13 15.45 -18.53
C SER A 540 1.90 16.33 -18.23
N ILE A 541 2.06 17.66 -18.25
CA ILE A 541 0.94 18.61 -18.09
C ILE A 541 -0.07 18.43 -19.23
N TYR A 542 0.41 18.31 -20.46
CA TYR A 542 -0.45 18.14 -21.63
C TYR A 542 -1.30 16.86 -21.55
N LEU A 543 -0.69 15.73 -21.19
CA LEU A 543 -1.39 14.46 -20.93
C LEU A 543 -2.34 14.55 -19.73
N ASN A 544 -2.00 15.37 -18.72
CA ASN A 544 -2.86 15.64 -17.57
C ASN A 544 -4.12 16.45 -17.94
N ASN A 545 -4.02 17.30 -18.96
CA ASN A 545 -5.10 18.17 -19.42
C ASN A 545 -5.89 17.60 -20.60
N LEU A 546 -5.38 16.59 -21.30
CA LEU A 546 -6.12 15.88 -22.34
C LEU A 546 -7.28 15.10 -21.73
N GLN A 547 -8.50 15.57 -21.99
CA GLN A 547 -9.74 14.88 -21.66
C GLN A 547 -10.01 13.83 -22.74
N GLY A 548 -10.19 12.55 -22.36
CA GLY A 548 -10.55 11.46 -23.29
C GLY A 548 -9.46 10.40 -23.59
N LEU A 549 -8.26 10.51 -23.00
CA LEU A 549 -7.28 9.42 -23.07
C LEU A 549 -7.70 8.25 -22.18
N ASP A 550 -7.65 7.04 -22.74
CA ASP A 550 -7.87 5.81 -21.99
C ASP A 550 -6.92 5.72 -20.78
N ALA A 551 -7.47 5.32 -19.63
CA ALA A 551 -6.79 5.37 -18.34
C ALA A 551 -5.52 4.49 -18.33
N GLN A 552 -5.57 3.35 -19.02
CA GLN A 552 -4.44 2.42 -19.12
C GLN A 552 -3.32 3.01 -19.97
N THR A 553 -3.66 3.63 -21.09
CA THR A 553 -2.70 4.31 -21.97
C THR A 553 -2.05 5.52 -21.29
N ARG A 554 -2.83 6.28 -20.50
CA ARG A 554 -2.33 7.40 -19.71
C ARG A 554 -1.29 6.96 -18.69
N VAL A 555 -1.57 5.89 -17.94
CA VAL A 555 -0.63 5.33 -16.96
C VAL A 555 0.65 4.85 -17.64
N LEU A 556 0.53 4.16 -18.77
CA LEU A 556 1.67 3.59 -19.51
C LEU A 556 2.65 4.67 -20.01
N VAL A 557 2.14 5.84 -20.42
CA VAL A 557 2.96 6.96 -20.93
C VAL A 557 3.39 7.91 -19.80
N GLN A 558 2.56 8.14 -18.78
CA GLN A 558 2.91 9.01 -17.66
C GLN A 558 3.95 8.40 -16.72
N ALA A 559 3.91 7.09 -16.49
CA ALA A 559 4.84 6.45 -15.56
C ALA A 559 6.32 6.66 -15.95
N PRO A 560 6.77 6.41 -17.20
CA PRO A 560 8.14 6.73 -17.60
C PRO A 560 8.46 8.23 -17.52
N LEU A 561 7.51 9.09 -17.90
CA LEU A 561 7.70 10.54 -17.92
C LEU A 561 7.89 11.14 -16.53
N SER A 562 7.14 10.63 -15.55
CA SER A 562 7.23 11.00 -14.15
C SER A 562 8.59 10.67 -13.53
N LEU A 563 9.33 9.71 -14.10
CA LEU A 563 10.70 9.39 -13.69
C LEU A 563 11.74 10.20 -14.48
N ILE A 564 11.58 10.30 -15.80
CA ILE A 564 12.54 10.97 -16.69
C ILE A 564 12.58 12.48 -16.43
N ALA A 565 11.43 13.15 -16.32
CA ALA A 565 11.42 14.61 -16.22
C ALA A 565 12.11 15.13 -14.94
N PRO A 566 11.81 14.62 -13.72
CA PRO A 566 12.49 15.07 -12.51
C PRO A 566 13.98 14.69 -12.47
N THR A 567 14.34 13.49 -12.94
CA THR A 567 15.75 13.06 -12.96
C THR A 567 16.61 13.93 -13.88
N PHE A 568 16.12 14.24 -15.09
CA PHE A 568 16.81 15.16 -15.99
C PHE A 568 16.79 16.61 -15.48
N LEU A 569 15.78 17.02 -14.73
CA LEU A 569 15.74 18.34 -14.08
C LEU A 569 16.83 18.48 -13.01
N VAL A 570 17.00 17.47 -12.17
CA VAL A 570 18.09 17.43 -11.18
C VAL A 570 19.45 17.42 -11.90
N LEU A 571 19.60 16.58 -12.94
CA LEU A 571 20.82 16.52 -13.74
C LEU A 571 21.15 17.88 -14.38
N ALA A 572 20.14 18.55 -14.96
CA ALA A 572 20.25 19.88 -15.51
C ALA A 572 20.67 20.89 -14.43
N GLY A 573 20.04 20.87 -13.26
CA GLY A 573 20.39 21.72 -12.12
C GLY A 573 21.85 21.56 -11.69
N VAL A 574 22.32 20.32 -11.55
CA VAL A 574 23.72 20.00 -11.21
C VAL A 574 24.68 20.52 -12.28
N LEU A 575 24.41 20.23 -13.56
CA LEU A 575 25.27 20.68 -14.66
C LEU A 575 25.29 22.20 -14.83
N LEU A 576 24.13 22.85 -14.64
CA LEU A 576 24.00 24.31 -14.67
C LEU A 576 24.75 24.93 -13.50
N LEU A 577 24.63 24.38 -12.28
CA LEU A 577 25.38 24.84 -11.11
C LEU A 577 26.88 24.71 -11.35
N LEU A 578 27.35 23.60 -11.92
CA LEU A 578 28.76 23.43 -12.33
C LEU A 578 29.21 24.49 -13.38
N ARG A 579 28.31 24.98 -14.22
CA ARG A 579 28.58 26.04 -15.21
C ARG A 579 28.53 27.44 -14.62
N LEU A 580 27.60 27.70 -13.71
CA LEU A 580 27.35 29.02 -13.11
C LEU A 580 28.31 29.32 -11.95
N PHE A 581 28.76 28.31 -11.23
CA PHE A 581 29.62 28.48 -10.06
C PHE A 581 30.92 29.25 -10.34
N PRO A 582 31.68 28.97 -11.42
CA PRO A 582 32.85 29.79 -11.76
C PRO A 582 32.50 31.25 -12.08
N LEU A 583 31.31 31.51 -12.62
CA LEU A 583 30.82 32.87 -12.88
C LEU A 583 30.51 33.58 -11.56
N LEU A 584 29.82 32.90 -10.64
CA LEU A 584 29.51 33.41 -9.30
C LEU A 584 30.78 33.73 -8.51
N LEU A 585 31.81 32.88 -8.57
CA LEU A 585 33.11 33.16 -7.94
C LEU A 585 33.79 34.40 -8.52
N ARG A 586 33.70 34.62 -9.85
CA ARG A 586 34.25 35.83 -10.49
C ARG A 586 33.47 37.08 -10.07
N LEU A 587 32.15 36.99 -10.03
CA LEU A 587 31.29 38.08 -9.53
C LEU A 587 31.57 38.38 -8.05
N GLY A 588 31.68 37.34 -7.23
CA GLY A 588 32.05 37.45 -5.82
C GLY A 588 33.41 38.11 -5.65
N ALA A 589 34.41 37.73 -6.45
CA ALA A 589 35.72 38.38 -6.45
C ALA A 589 35.64 39.86 -6.86
N LEU A 590 34.86 40.20 -7.90
CA LEU A 590 34.61 41.59 -8.34
C LEU A 590 33.94 42.43 -7.26
N ILE A 591 32.96 41.86 -6.54
CA ILE A 591 32.28 42.54 -5.44
C ILE A 591 33.23 42.68 -4.24
N ALA A 592 34.00 41.63 -3.91
CA ALA A 592 34.97 41.67 -2.83
C ALA A 592 36.05 42.73 -3.06
N THR A 593 36.47 42.96 -4.32
CA THR A 593 37.41 44.03 -4.67
C THR A 593 36.86 45.44 -4.43
N ARG A 594 35.53 45.60 -4.30
CA ARG A 594 34.91 46.88 -3.90
C ARG A 594 34.84 47.06 -2.37
N GLY A 595 35.07 46.01 -1.58
CA GLY A 595 35.09 46.05 -0.12
C GLY A 595 36.47 46.37 0.46
N ARG A 596 36.52 46.69 1.76
CA ARG A 596 37.77 47.04 2.49
C ARG A 596 38.53 45.85 3.10
N GLY A 597 38.06 44.61 2.90
CA GLY A 597 38.62 43.42 3.56
C GLY A 597 39.58 42.61 2.68
N ALA A 598 40.89 42.68 2.96
CA ALA A 598 41.92 41.87 2.27
C ALA A 598 41.69 40.33 2.32
N PRO A 599 41.19 39.73 3.43
CA PRO A 599 40.96 38.29 3.49
C PRO A 599 39.92 37.79 2.50
N ALA A 600 38.82 38.53 2.30
CA ALA A 600 37.75 38.15 1.39
C ALA A 600 38.19 38.19 -0.08
N VAL A 601 38.96 39.21 -0.46
CA VAL A 601 39.53 39.35 -1.81
C VAL A 601 40.51 38.22 -2.10
N LEU A 602 41.38 37.89 -1.13
CA LEU A 602 42.34 36.80 -1.28
C LEU A 602 41.65 35.43 -1.34
N ALA A 603 40.67 35.16 -0.48
CA ALA A 603 39.94 33.90 -0.49
C ALA A 603 39.16 33.70 -1.80
N LEU A 604 38.32 34.66 -2.20
CA LEU A 604 37.53 34.57 -3.44
C LEU A 604 38.42 34.61 -4.69
N GLY A 605 39.51 35.37 -4.66
CA GLY A 605 40.50 35.41 -5.74
C GLY A 605 41.23 34.07 -5.93
N GLN A 606 41.60 33.38 -4.85
CA GLN A 606 42.18 32.03 -4.91
C GLN A 606 41.15 31.00 -5.41
N MET A 607 39.91 31.06 -4.91
CA MET A 607 38.82 30.18 -5.38
C MET A 607 38.50 30.38 -6.87
N ALA A 608 38.50 31.62 -7.36
CA ALA A 608 38.25 31.93 -8.77
C ALA A 608 39.38 31.45 -9.71
N ARG A 609 40.62 31.37 -9.21
CA ARG A 609 41.80 30.92 -9.97
C ARG A 609 41.99 29.40 -9.96
N ALA A 610 41.62 28.72 -8.87
CA ALA A 610 41.70 27.26 -8.74
C ALA A 610 40.32 26.64 -8.43
N PRO A 611 39.32 26.79 -9.32
CA PRO A 611 37.93 26.49 -9.00
C PRO A 611 37.64 25.00 -8.75
N ARG A 612 38.49 24.06 -9.19
CA ARG A 612 38.21 22.61 -9.13
C ARG A 612 37.91 22.11 -7.72
N GLN A 613 38.74 22.46 -6.73
CA GLN A 613 38.56 21.99 -5.35
C GLN A 613 37.33 22.63 -4.69
N SER A 614 37.18 23.94 -4.87
CA SER A 614 36.08 24.72 -4.29
C SER A 614 34.73 24.36 -4.89
N VAL A 615 34.66 24.09 -6.20
CA VAL A 615 33.46 23.59 -6.90
C VAL A 615 33.04 22.25 -6.32
N ARG A 616 33.96 21.31 -6.09
CA ARG A 616 33.62 19.98 -5.55
C ARG A 616 33.05 20.04 -4.13
N MET A 617 33.70 20.81 -3.25
CA MET A 617 33.23 21.02 -1.87
C MET A 617 31.86 21.71 -1.84
N ALA A 618 31.69 22.77 -2.64
CA ALA A 618 30.42 23.46 -2.75
C ALA A 618 29.33 22.58 -3.38
N LEU A 619 29.67 21.73 -4.34
CA LEU A 619 28.72 20.80 -4.96
C LEU A 619 28.23 19.75 -3.96
N LEU A 620 29.11 19.23 -3.11
CA LEU A 620 28.71 18.29 -2.05
C LEU A 620 27.73 18.96 -1.08
N LEU A 621 28.05 20.17 -0.61
CA LEU A 621 27.17 20.93 0.27
C LEU A 621 25.84 21.27 -0.40
N ALA A 622 25.87 21.68 -1.68
CA ALA A 622 24.67 22.02 -2.44
C ALA A 622 23.78 20.79 -2.64
N LEU A 623 24.34 19.65 -3.01
CA LEU A 623 23.58 18.40 -3.19
C LEU A 623 23.01 17.90 -1.86
N ALA A 624 23.78 17.98 -0.77
CA ALA A 624 23.31 17.62 0.57
C ALA A 624 22.16 18.53 1.05
N SER A 625 22.28 19.84 0.78
CA SER A 625 21.25 20.82 1.13
C SER A 625 20.00 20.63 0.27
N ALA A 626 20.16 20.38 -1.03
CA ALA A 626 19.08 20.09 -1.95
C ALA A 626 18.30 18.84 -1.51
N PHE A 627 19.01 17.75 -1.22
CA PHE A 627 18.42 16.53 -0.68
C PHE A 627 17.65 16.80 0.62
N ALA A 628 18.23 17.55 1.58
CA ALA A 628 17.58 17.85 2.85
C ALA A 628 16.29 18.68 2.67
N ILE A 629 16.34 19.74 1.86
CA ILE A 629 15.18 20.60 1.58
C ILE A 629 14.10 19.78 0.85
N PHE A 630 14.49 19.02 -0.18
CA PHE A 630 13.56 18.20 -0.94
C PHE A 630 12.91 17.14 -0.04
N ALA A 631 13.67 16.43 0.79
CA ALA A 631 13.12 15.44 1.72
C ALA A 631 12.11 16.05 2.71
N LEU A 632 12.39 17.24 3.24
CA LEU A 632 11.48 17.95 4.15
C LEU A 632 10.19 18.39 3.44
N VAL A 633 10.31 19.01 2.27
CA VAL A 633 9.15 19.46 1.47
C VAL A 633 8.33 18.28 1.01
N PHE A 634 8.97 17.21 0.56
CA PHE A 634 8.31 15.97 0.16
C PHE A 634 7.53 15.35 1.31
N THR A 635 8.15 15.23 2.49
CA THR A 635 7.49 14.66 3.68
C THR A 635 6.27 15.50 4.08
N ALA A 636 6.38 16.82 4.11
CA ALA A 636 5.26 17.70 4.42
C ALA A 636 4.14 17.61 3.37
N SER A 637 4.50 17.54 2.08
CA SER A 637 3.54 17.41 0.98
C SER A 637 2.81 16.08 1.04
N GLN A 638 3.52 14.97 1.32
CA GLN A 638 2.90 13.66 1.47
C GLN A 638 1.98 13.60 2.68
N ALA A 639 2.37 14.20 3.81
CA ALA A 639 1.52 14.26 5.00
C ALA A 639 0.19 14.98 4.70
N GLN A 640 0.26 16.12 4.00
CA GLN A 640 -0.94 16.84 3.57
C GLN A 640 -1.76 16.03 2.55
N HIS A 641 -1.10 15.41 1.56
CA HIS A 641 -1.76 14.63 0.52
C HIS A 641 -2.54 13.42 1.08
N VAL A 642 -2.01 12.77 2.12
CA VAL A 642 -2.71 11.67 2.81
C VAL A 642 -4.00 12.17 3.46
N LEU A 643 -3.96 13.33 4.11
CA LEU A 643 -5.16 13.95 4.69
C LEU A 643 -6.15 14.36 3.61
N ASP A 644 -5.69 14.91 2.49
CA ASP A 644 -6.55 15.31 1.38
C ASP A 644 -7.24 14.10 0.74
N ILE A 645 -6.54 12.98 0.53
CA ILE A 645 -7.14 11.73 0.03
C ILE A 645 -8.15 11.18 1.04
N ALA A 646 -7.81 11.15 2.33
CA ALA A 646 -8.73 10.66 3.36
C ALA A 646 -10.00 11.51 3.41
N ALA A 647 -9.85 12.83 3.41
CA ALA A 647 -10.97 13.78 3.35
C ALA A 647 -11.82 13.60 2.08
N TYR A 648 -11.20 13.33 0.93
CA TYR A 648 -11.92 13.04 -0.32
C TYR A 648 -12.68 11.72 -0.27
N GLN A 649 -12.10 10.67 0.32
CA GLN A 649 -12.73 9.35 0.40
C GLN A 649 -13.91 9.30 1.38
N VAL A 650 -13.78 9.95 2.54
CA VAL A 650 -14.85 10.04 3.56
C VAL A 650 -15.87 11.13 3.20
N GLY A 651 -15.41 12.19 2.54
CA GLY A 651 -16.24 13.33 2.13
C GLY A 651 -16.70 14.23 3.28
N SER A 652 -16.40 13.89 4.54
CA SER A 652 -16.79 14.57 5.78
C SER A 652 -15.89 14.11 6.94
N ASP A 653 -16.10 14.59 8.17
CA ASP A 653 -15.38 14.09 9.34
C ASP A 653 -15.71 12.61 9.62
N PHE A 654 -16.96 12.20 9.38
CA PHE A 654 -17.44 10.83 9.55
C PHE A 654 -18.51 10.49 8.50
N SER A 655 -18.35 9.35 7.82
CA SER A 655 -19.34 8.82 6.89
C SER A 655 -19.67 7.36 7.21
N GLY A 656 -20.90 6.93 7.00
CA GLY A 656 -21.32 5.55 7.19
C GLY A 656 -22.62 5.23 6.48
N THR A 657 -22.96 3.94 6.41
CA THR A 657 -24.24 3.46 5.89
C THR A 657 -25.26 3.36 7.03
N ILE A 658 -26.53 3.64 6.73
CA ILE A 658 -27.63 3.46 7.66
C ILE A 658 -28.39 2.18 7.31
N LEU A 659 -28.67 1.36 8.33
CA LEU A 659 -29.50 0.16 8.18
C LEU A 659 -30.96 0.57 8.00
N SER A 660 -31.54 0.24 6.83
CA SER A 660 -33.00 0.22 6.60
C SER A 660 -33.78 1.53 6.76
N ALA A 661 -33.44 2.57 6.01
CA ALA A 661 -34.36 3.71 5.80
C ALA A 661 -35.18 3.51 4.51
N THR A 662 -36.40 2.96 4.65
CA THR A 662 -37.31 2.66 3.53
C THR A 662 -38.29 3.81 3.19
N SER A 663 -38.21 4.97 3.86
CA SER A 663 -39.10 6.11 3.61
C SER A 663 -38.43 7.47 3.87
N GLN A 664 -38.90 8.51 3.18
CA GLN A 664 -38.38 9.88 3.28
C GLN A 664 -38.56 10.52 4.67
N THR A 665 -39.66 10.21 5.37
CA THR A 665 -39.90 10.68 6.74
C THR A 665 -38.96 10.03 7.75
N ALA A 666 -38.65 8.74 7.59
CA ALA A 666 -37.64 8.06 8.40
C ALA A 666 -36.25 8.71 8.24
N PHE A 667 -35.91 9.11 7.02
CA PHE A 667 -34.65 9.78 6.69
C PHE A 667 -34.49 11.13 7.43
N GLN A 668 -35.48 12.03 7.32
CA GLN A 668 -35.43 13.34 7.98
C GLN A 668 -35.36 13.22 9.51
N LYS A 669 -36.09 12.27 10.09
CA LYS A 669 -36.09 12.02 11.53
C LYS A 669 -34.74 11.51 12.03
N GLN A 670 -34.13 10.59 11.29
CA GLN A 670 -32.82 10.04 11.64
C GLN A 670 -31.73 11.10 11.52
N GLN A 671 -31.79 11.95 10.48
CA GLN A 671 -30.91 13.10 10.34
C GLN A 671 -31.06 14.07 11.51
N THR A 672 -32.29 14.39 11.91
CA THR A 672 -32.57 15.25 13.07
C THR A 672 -32.04 14.62 14.35
N MET A 673 -32.21 13.31 14.55
CA MET A 673 -31.70 12.60 15.74
C MET A 673 -30.17 12.68 15.83
N LEU A 674 -29.46 12.48 14.71
CA LEU A 674 -28.01 12.62 14.68
C LEU A 674 -27.57 14.06 14.95
N GLN A 675 -28.28 15.06 14.39
CA GLN A 675 -27.97 16.48 14.65
C GLN A 675 -28.08 16.89 16.12
N HIS A 676 -28.89 16.19 16.93
CA HIS A 676 -29.02 16.48 18.36
C HIS A 676 -27.92 15.85 19.23
N ILE A 677 -27.01 15.05 18.65
CA ILE A 677 -25.89 14.49 19.40
C ILE A 677 -24.90 15.63 19.73
N PRO A 678 -24.54 15.82 21.01
CA PRO A 678 -23.58 16.85 21.39
C PRO A 678 -22.25 16.72 20.65
N GLY A 679 -21.78 17.80 20.03
CA GLY A 679 -20.54 17.85 19.27
C GLY A 679 -20.69 17.70 17.75
N ILE A 680 -21.87 17.33 17.25
CA ILE A 680 -22.14 17.27 15.81
C ILE A 680 -22.53 18.67 15.28
N ALA A 681 -21.74 19.19 14.34
CA ALA A 681 -21.97 20.51 13.75
C ALA A 681 -23.00 20.49 12.61
N SER A 682 -22.98 19.43 11.78
CA SER A 682 -23.91 19.25 10.68
C SER A 682 -24.05 17.77 10.34
N VAL A 683 -25.19 17.40 9.77
CA VAL A 683 -25.46 16.05 9.27
C VAL A 683 -26.16 16.19 7.94
N THR A 684 -25.67 15.45 6.96
CA THR A 684 -26.34 15.24 5.69
C THR A 684 -26.50 13.74 5.49
N MET A 685 -27.56 13.36 4.80
CA MET A 685 -27.77 11.99 4.39
C MET A 685 -27.94 11.96 2.87
N GLY A 686 -27.76 10.79 2.27
CA GLY A 686 -27.87 10.60 0.84
C GLY A 686 -28.08 9.14 0.47
N TYR A 687 -28.23 8.90 -0.83
CA TYR A 687 -28.31 7.58 -1.44
C TYR A 687 -27.17 7.45 -2.45
N LYS A 688 -26.54 6.28 -2.48
CA LYS A 688 -25.47 5.95 -3.43
C LYS A 688 -25.87 4.66 -4.10
N ASP A 689 -25.88 4.68 -5.43
CA ASP A 689 -26.19 3.49 -6.23
C ASP A 689 -25.46 3.53 -7.57
N ASN A 690 -25.33 2.38 -8.21
CA ASN A 690 -24.63 2.22 -9.47
C ASN A 690 -25.62 1.81 -10.56
N TYR A 691 -25.68 2.58 -11.62
CA TYR A 691 -26.52 2.32 -12.79
C TYR A 691 -25.64 2.07 -14.02
N GLN A 692 -26.25 1.55 -15.09
CA GLN A 692 -25.61 1.44 -16.40
C GLN A 692 -26.23 2.45 -17.36
N THR A 693 -25.44 3.07 -18.24
CA THR A 693 -26.00 3.92 -19.29
C THR A 693 -26.79 3.11 -20.30
N ASN A 694 -27.94 3.63 -20.72
CA ASN A 694 -28.75 3.02 -21.78
C ASN A 694 -28.18 3.44 -23.14
N SER A 695 -27.08 2.80 -23.56
CA SER A 695 -26.40 3.09 -24.83
C SER A 695 -25.84 1.81 -25.46
N ALA A 696 -25.43 1.87 -26.74
CA ALA A 696 -24.85 0.72 -27.46
C ALA A 696 -23.59 0.15 -26.78
N ASN A 697 -22.89 0.97 -25.99
CA ASN A 697 -21.77 0.58 -25.14
C ASN A 697 -22.09 0.99 -23.68
N PRO A 698 -22.83 0.16 -22.93
CA PRO A 698 -23.26 0.49 -21.57
C PRO A 698 -22.03 0.76 -20.69
N SER A 699 -22.06 1.91 -20.02
CA SER A 699 -21.00 2.37 -19.13
C SER A 699 -21.55 2.49 -17.71
N PRO A 700 -20.82 2.02 -16.68
CA PRO A 700 -21.25 2.17 -15.30
C PRO A 700 -21.22 3.64 -14.88
N VAL A 701 -22.28 4.09 -14.21
CA VAL A 701 -22.43 5.43 -13.66
C VAL A 701 -22.86 5.30 -12.20
N THR A 702 -22.05 5.83 -11.30
CA THR A 702 -22.41 5.94 -9.88
C THR A 702 -23.23 7.21 -9.68
N MET A 703 -24.43 7.09 -9.16
CA MET A 703 -25.28 8.21 -8.78
C MET A 703 -25.20 8.45 -7.26
N LEU A 704 -24.96 9.70 -6.89
CA LEU A 704 -24.97 10.17 -5.51
C LEU A 704 -26.13 11.14 -5.34
N ALA A 705 -27.22 10.69 -4.72
CA ALA A 705 -28.31 11.57 -4.34
C ALA A 705 -28.01 12.14 -2.95
N VAL A 706 -27.95 13.46 -2.83
CA VAL A 706 -27.63 14.16 -1.58
C VAL A 706 -28.73 15.15 -1.23
N ASP A 707 -28.93 15.42 0.07
CA ASP A 707 -29.74 16.57 0.46
C ASP A 707 -28.99 17.88 0.17
N ALA A 708 -29.30 18.50 -0.96
CA ALA A 708 -28.69 19.73 -1.41
C ALA A 708 -28.77 20.89 -0.39
N ASN A 709 -29.71 20.87 0.58
CA ASN A 709 -29.80 21.92 1.58
C ASN A 709 -28.72 21.79 2.67
N THR A 710 -28.38 20.56 3.06
CA THR A 710 -27.44 20.28 4.16
C THR A 710 -26.07 19.86 3.67
N PHE A 711 -25.97 19.29 2.46
CA PHE A 711 -24.74 18.71 1.95
C PHE A 711 -23.56 19.69 1.92
N ALA A 712 -23.80 20.93 1.50
CA ALA A 712 -22.74 21.95 1.45
C ALA A 712 -22.18 22.36 2.82
N GLN A 713 -22.88 22.06 3.91
CA GLN A 713 -22.44 22.36 5.29
C GLN A 713 -21.71 21.19 5.95
N THR A 714 -21.86 19.98 5.41
CA THR A 714 -21.27 18.75 5.96
C THR A 714 -20.13 18.22 5.10
N ALA A 715 -20.19 18.41 3.79
CA ALA A 715 -19.20 17.88 2.88
C ALA A 715 -17.90 18.70 2.89
N ILE A 716 -16.76 18.01 2.97
CA ILE A 716 -15.45 18.61 2.76
C ILE A 716 -15.20 18.73 1.25
N TRP A 717 -15.20 19.96 0.73
CA TRP A 717 -15.09 20.25 -0.70
C TRP A 717 -13.86 21.08 -1.03
N ASN A 718 -12.83 20.40 -1.53
CA ASN A 718 -11.51 21.01 -1.83
C ASN A 718 -11.27 21.19 -3.34
N VAL A 719 -12.31 21.43 -4.15
CA VAL A 719 -12.14 21.69 -5.59
C VAL A 719 -11.88 23.18 -5.83
N PRO A 720 -10.72 23.56 -6.38
CA PRO A 720 -10.38 24.97 -6.62
C PRO A 720 -11.37 25.64 -7.58
N GLY A 721 -11.85 26.83 -7.24
CA GLY A 721 -12.68 27.66 -8.12
C GLY A 721 -14.17 27.27 -8.20
N VAL A 722 -14.60 26.20 -7.53
CA VAL A 722 -15.99 25.74 -7.53
C VAL A 722 -16.57 25.81 -6.12
N ASN A 723 -17.58 26.66 -5.91
CA ASN A 723 -18.26 26.77 -4.63
C ASN A 723 -19.40 25.74 -4.52
N LEU A 724 -19.26 24.75 -3.64
CA LEU A 724 -20.26 23.69 -3.45
C LEU A 724 -21.65 24.25 -3.09
N SER A 725 -21.73 25.30 -2.28
CA SER A 725 -23.03 25.90 -1.91
C SER A 725 -23.78 26.44 -3.13
N SER A 726 -23.06 27.02 -4.09
CA SER A 726 -23.66 27.52 -5.34
C SER A 726 -24.18 26.39 -6.24
N LEU A 727 -23.44 25.27 -6.33
CA LEU A 727 -23.86 24.08 -7.07
C LEU A 727 -25.11 23.44 -6.46
N MET A 728 -25.16 23.34 -5.13
CA MET A 728 -26.32 22.83 -4.44
C MET A 728 -27.55 23.72 -4.63
N GLN A 729 -27.37 25.05 -4.59
CA GLN A 729 -28.46 26.00 -4.88
C GLN A 729 -28.98 25.85 -6.32
N GLN A 730 -28.12 25.58 -7.31
CA GLN A 730 -28.54 25.30 -8.68
C GLN A 730 -29.38 24.02 -8.77
N LEU A 731 -28.98 22.94 -8.09
CA LEU A 731 -29.78 21.71 -8.02
C LEU A 731 -31.15 21.94 -7.38
N VAL A 732 -31.22 22.74 -6.31
CA VAL A 732 -32.49 23.11 -5.67
C VAL A 732 -33.38 23.90 -6.62
N ALA A 733 -32.81 24.88 -7.34
CA ALA A 733 -33.56 25.71 -8.29
C ALA A 733 -34.13 24.91 -9.47
N GLN A 734 -33.40 23.90 -9.95
CA GLN A 734 -33.83 23.07 -11.09
C GLN A 734 -34.78 21.93 -10.71
N ARG A 735 -34.96 21.65 -9.41
CA ARG A 735 -35.72 20.49 -8.92
C ARG A 735 -37.16 20.47 -9.42
N GLN A 736 -37.91 21.58 -9.32
CA GLN A 736 -39.31 21.63 -9.73
C GLN A 736 -39.49 21.41 -11.25
N SER A 737 -38.62 22.06 -12.04
CA SER A 737 -38.63 21.92 -13.51
C SER A 737 -38.27 20.50 -13.97
N ALA A 738 -37.30 19.87 -13.31
CA ALA A 738 -36.90 18.49 -13.64
C ALA A 738 -38.03 17.50 -13.35
N VAL A 739 -38.66 17.61 -12.18
CA VAL A 739 -39.79 16.75 -11.79
C VAL A 739 -40.98 16.91 -12.74
N SER A 740 -41.30 18.13 -13.20
CA SER A 740 -42.37 18.34 -14.18
C SER A 740 -42.11 17.74 -15.57
N ASN A 741 -40.86 17.37 -15.86
CA ASN A 741 -40.41 16.84 -17.14
C ASN A 741 -39.99 15.36 -17.05
N ASP A 742 -40.43 14.64 -16.01
CA ASP A 742 -40.03 13.25 -15.70
C ASP A 742 -38.51 13.04 -15.75
N ALA A 743 -37.75 14.01 -15.24
CA ALA A 743 -36.30 14.01 -15.23
C ALA A 743 -35.74 14.28 -13.83
N VAL A 744 -34.50 13.82 -13.60
CA VAL A 744 -33.74 14.13 -12.38
C VAL A 744 -32.64 15.11 -12.75
N ALA A 745 -32.62 16.28 -12.11
CA ALA A 745 -31.53 17.23 -12.25
C ALA A 745 -30.27 16.66 -11.60
N VAL A 746 -29.19 16.53 -12.37
CA VAL A 746 -27.93 15.96 -11.91
C VAL A 746 -26.77 16.91 -12.17
N LEU A 747 -25.79 16.89 -11.27
CA LEU A 747 -24.46 17.41 -11.53
C LEU A 747 -23.59 16.22 -11.91
N VAL A 748 -22.79 16.37 -12.96
CA VAL A 748 -21.86 15.34 -13.41
C VAL A 748 -20.44 15.87 -13.30
N ASP A 749 -19.51 14.99 -12.95
CA ASP A 749 -18.09 15.32 -12.97
C ASP A 749 -17.60 15.49 -14.42
N SER A 750 -16.43 16.11 -14.59
CA SER A 750 -15.85 16.40 -15.91
C SER A 750 -15.56 15.14 -16.75
N LEU A 751 -15.23 14.01 -16.10
CA LEU A 751 -14.95 12.76 -16.80
C LEU A 751 -16.24 12.16 -17.35
N THR A 752 -17.30 12.11 -16.54
CA THR A 752 -18.64 11.69 -16.99
C THR A 752 -19.16 12.60 -18.10
N TRP A 753 -19.01 13.93 -17.94
CA TRP A 753 -19.36 14.92 -18.95
C TRP A 753 -18.70 14.63 -20.31
N SER A 754 -17.39 14.41 -20.31
CA SER A 754 -16.63 14.16 -21.55
C SER A 754 -16.91 12.78 -22.16
N ARG A 755 -17.06 11.72 -21.34
CA ARG A 755 -17.31 10.36 -21.83
C ARG A 755 -18.68 10.20 -22.48
N LEU A 756 -19.68 10.91 -21.96
CA LEU A 756 -21.05 10.88 -22.48
C LEU A 756 -21.34 12.02 -23.46
N ASP A 757 -20.33 12.81 -23.82
CA ASP A 757 -20.43 13.97 -24.71
C ASP A 757 -21.60 14.91 -24.34
N LEU A 758 -21.71 15.20 -23.04
CA LEU A 758 -22.81 15.98 -22.49
C LEU A 758 -22.63 17.49 -22.73
N SER A 759 -23.74 18.20 -22.82
CA SER A 759 -23.81 19.66 -22.83
C SER A 759 -24.80 20.15 -21.75
N PRO A 760 -24.75 21.42 -21.31
CA PRO A 760 -25.62 21.87 -20.23
C PRO A 760 -27.09 21.74 -20.65
N GLY A 761 -27.87 20.99 -19.86
CA GLY A 761 -29.27 20.68 -20.17
C GLY A 761 -29.49 19.46 -21.08
N ALA A 762 -28.44 18.78 -21.52
CA ALA A 762 -28.55 17.49 -22.21
C ALA A 762 -29.16 16.42 -21.28
N LYS A 763 -29.96 15.53 -21.86
CA LYS A 763 -30.57 14.39 -21.16
C LYS A 763 -29.82 13.12 -21.52
N PHE A 764 -29.57 12.27 -20.54
CA PHE A 764 -29.12 10.88 -20.74
C PHE A 764 -29.95 9.95 -19.85
N SER A 765 -30.04 8.68 -20.24
CA SER A 765 -30.84 7.68 -19.54
C SER A 765 -29.94 6.58 -18.97
N VAL A 766 -30.33 6.09 -17.80
CA VAL A 766 -29.69 4.97 -17.13
C VAL A 766 -30.70 3.84 -16.95
N GLN A 767 -30.22 2.60 -16.96
CA GLN A 767 -31.01 1.41 -16.69
C GLN A 767 -31.13 1.23 -15.16
N VAL A 768 -32.38 1.17 -14.68
CA VAL A 768 -32.75 0.98 -13.27
C VAL A 768 -33.13 -0.47 -13.03
#